data_AF-A0A1S8FH77-F1
#
_entry.id   AF-A0A1S8FH77-F1
#
_cell.length_a   1.000
_cell.length_b   1.000
_cell.length_c   1.000
_cell.angle_alpha   90.00
_cell.angle_beta   90.00
_cell.angle_gamma   90.00
#
_symmetry.space_group_name_H-M   'P 1'
#
loop_
_entity.id
_entity.type
_entity.pdbx_description
1 polymer ?
#
loop_
_entity_poly.entity_id
_entity_poly.type
_entity_poly.pdbx_seq_one_letter_code
_entity_poly.pdbx_strand_id
1 'polypeptide(L)'
;MFSMSAFGVQYVQNLREEAAANEARMQQEAAAAAARAAAAAAQAAQAARIALLPPFEDRAMVHFVPRPYPRPVSEWQRNEKAFYEKTLLNGKFDVLVVPYQVWGWAVDRATRSLMTAELAMGMAQSQKVKIPDPYLVAKALGEGQRQLKQEDVYKLADALGVKRIVWGYAGHDRKGKMSVAVLTQDYTGTARDGARWPGPVVTKKFEGISLDDDIPAVQAYESLLPEILKAVGADAASPVFAQTQSKLEMAALPQSPLGLMASTGNPAQDAYVFLLYSALTPANTERAKEMFAEKALLALLSLSPASPEYRALRARAYMALGLRMAAIKQLGAPQTDEERGLLAALNGNLPEVRAMAAREKNPLKKLIQKLDENRIAAAYGVITAKKSMADVAALKLPGEIWPFVVTRAFVDWDVWVQYDNASLKMLLDYELPVKGHSLEDMVRGSSALGDPAKIQAIANLSVLHHGRHFIDANVARLCCEFMVNQPGPLDYLALLQETGNDNLMRYINFLSYVQGTPAKAIVFANSIDASYKGYPYYAMERSKVEARLAVSGGGSEKAALDKAYRENAFNAYYWEQGQSLVANRAQEQFHADGKPYYGYHDNLYYTDIPYRPYYWTWADGGNPDTNVSNDEAAFRNATTEIQTLAQLAYHYGLYPHKGQVSELMKSIAGRFTGSPRRNELLVVEALERGDGASAQALLRENIKLSPAYWASYDALGKLLIESGDVNAAARVFHAYEGFKKGSEESRVGIANNAYEAGSYFYWTGHFDLAVPLYKIAASQRTGAAGEMTADVRLKLLAGDLNAAMAGTLTRAQRYNQSYAYRDYLGMLHASGHSKEAWEGFKVLVKETKEPQIWESALVGHHIAGLSEAEMVAWAQQSEFKGMGQANNAAAIYLVRFTTTDRIPSAGLATVIDAMDQQWWKVPQLPSVIPSDSAILNNAPEKRRVKSVHAYFVGAYRAIKLKEFAAAKSIFDEAATIYDFSGRSAYSPYSPYFPYLPYYAYAAAKVGDASGVEKILGNFKKLDQRFDYFLAKAVLAGAAGKKDEALQLLQRALHSRPHTDKRAMLTQYTFGEIAGLVAEMTGSSKITALALDWARKSQKFEPWQSWPYALEAKLIKNPAERKQAVAMTFYLDPKSESLSAFDKAEIEAAVKAFGKSNPLLELTPQVVKKGAI
;
A
#
# COMPACT_ATOMS: atom_id res chain seq x y z
N MET A 1 -96.57 33.79 61.51
CA MET A 1 -97.56 33.70 60.41
C MET A 1 -97.03 34.44 59.19
N PHE A 2 -96.71 33.85 58.04
CA PHE A 2 -96.23 32.50 57.68
C PHE A 2 -95.62 32.66 56.27
N SER A 3 -94.29 32.78 56.16
CA SER A 3 -93.59 33.01 54.87
C SER A 3 -92.08 32.77 55.02
N MET A 4 -91.42 32.39 53.91
CA MET A 4 -89.98 32.10 53.72
C MET A 4 -89.58 30.69 54.17
N SER A 5 -88.91 29.83 53.38
CA SER A 5 -87.90 30.09 52.35
C SER A 5 -87.81 28.93 51.33
N ALA A 6 -88.64 28.96 50.28
CA ALA A 6 -88.44 28.13 49.07
C ALA A 6 -87.30 28.65 48.16
N PHE A 7 -86.56 29.69 48.58
CA PHE A 7 -85.48 30.31 47.82
C PHE A 7 -84.08 29.67 48.03
N GLY A 8 -83.90 28.84 49.07
CA GLY A 8 -82.57 28.31 49.43
C GLY A 8 -82.07 27.17 48.54
N VAL A 9 -82.97 26.31 48.04
CA VAL A 9 -82.59 25.13 47.26
C VAL A 9 -82.29 25.49 45.79
N GLN A 10 -83.10 26.37 45.19
CA GLN A 10 -82.86 26.86 43.81
C GLN A 10 -81.57 27.68 43.71
N TYR A 11 -81.23 28.46 44.75
CA TYR A 11 -80.01 29.29 44.74
C TYR A 11 -78.72 28.45 44.81
N VAL A 12 -78.71 27.38 45.61
CA VAL A 12 -77.54 26.47 45.70
C VAL A 12 -77.40 25.63 44.43
N GLN A 13 -78.50 25.28 43.77
CA GLN A 13 -78.47 24.54 42.51
C GLN A 13 -77.99 25.43 41.35
N ASN A 14 -78.48 26.67 41.26
CA ASN A 14 -77.98 27.65 40.30
C ASN A 14 -76.49 27.98 40.52
N LEU A 15 -76.02 28.09 41.77
CA LEU A 15 -74.59 28.30 42.06
C LEU A 15 -73.71 27.10 41.68
N ARG A 16 -74.22 25.87 41.79
CA ARG A 16 -73.51 24.67 41.34
C ARG A 16 -73.45 24.57 39.82
N GLU A 17 -74.53 24.96 39.13
CA GLU A 17 -74.57 25.02 37.67
C GLU A 17 -73.70 26.16 37.13
N GLU A 18 -73.67 27.33 37.78
CA GLU A 18 -72.75 28.42 37.44
C GLU A 18 -71.29 28.06 37.72
N ALA A 19 -71.01 27.37 38.82
CA ALA A 19 -69.65 26.91 39.13
C ALA A 19 -69.18 25.86 38.10
N ALA A 20 -70.04 24.90 37.74
CA ALA A 20 -69.73 23.91 36.71
C ALA A 20 -69.61 24.54 35.32
N ALA A 21 -70.44 25.52 34.98
CA ALA A 21 -70.36 26.27 33.72
C ALA A 21 -69.09 27.13 33.65
N ASN A 22 -68.69 27.77 34.76
CA ASN A 22 -67.44 28.53 34.83
C ASN A 22 -66.22 27.61 34.78
N GLU A 23 -66.25 26.45 35.42
CA GLU A 23 -65.18 25.47 35.33
C GLU A 23 -65.05 24.90 33.91
N ALA A 24 -66.17 24.58 33.26
CA ALA A 24 -66.18 24.16 31.86
C ALA A 24 -65.66 25.27 30.95
N ARG A 25 -66.02 26.54 31.18
CA ARG A 25 -65.53 27.69 30.40
C ARG A 25 -64.04 27.91 30.61
N MET A 26 -63.53 27.79 31.84
CA MET A 26 -62.10 27.88 32.13
C MET A 26 -61.32 26.72 31.48
N GLN A 27 -61.86 25.51 31.49
CA GLN A 27 -61.25 24.37 30.80
C GLN A 27 -61.25 24.55 29.27
N GLN A 28 -62.32 25.13 28.71
CA GLN A 28 -62.41 25.44 27.29
C GLN A 28 -61.45 26.57 26.88
N GLU A 29 -61.30 27.59 27.72
CA GLU A 29 -60.33 28.69 27.51
C GLU A 29 -58.88 28.19 27.67
N ALA A 30 -58.60 27.33 28.64
CA ALA A 30 -57.29 26.70 28.80
C ALA A 30 -56.94 25.78 27.61
N ALA A 31 -57.90 24.99 27.13
CA ALA A 31 -57.72 24.15 25.94
C ALA A 31 -57.54 25.00 24.67
N ALA A 32 -58.28 26.11 24.53
CA ALA A 32 -58.12 27.05 23.42
C ALA A 32 -56.78 27.80 23.48
N ALA A 33 -56.30 28.17 24.67
CA ALA A 33 -54.99 28.77 24.87
C ALA A 33 -53.86 27.76 24.54
N ALA A 34 -53.98 26.51 24.99
CA ALA A 34 -53.04 25.44 24.66
C ALA A 34 -53.03 25.13 23.15
N ALA A 35 -54.19 25.10 22.49
CA ALA A 35 -54.29 24.91 21.04
C ALA A 35 -53.69 26.08 20.26
N ARG A 36 -53.88 27.33 20.70
CA ARG A 36 -53.22 28.51 20.11
C ARG A 36 -51.71 28.49 20.31
N ALA A 37 -51.24 28.08 21.49
CA ALA A 37 -49.81 27.92 21.75
C ALA A 37 -49.19 26.81 20.89
N ALA A 38 -49.88 25.67 20.73
CA ALA A 38 -49.45 24.58 19.87
C ALA A 38 -49.46 24.97 18.38
N ALA A 39 -50.47 25.70 17.92
CA ALA A 39 -50.55 26.22 16.55
C ALA A 39 -49.47 27.28 16.29
N ALA A 40 -49.19 28.17 17.24
CA ALA A 40 -48.09 29.13 17.16
C ALA A 40 -46.72 28.44 17.18
N ALA A 41 -46.55 27.38 17.99
CA ALA A 41 -45.34 26.56 18.00
C ALA A 41 -45.17 25.78 16.69
N ALA A 42 -46.24 25.25 16.12
CA ALA A 42 -46.24 24.58 14.82
C ALA A 42 -45.95 25.55 13.67
N GLN A 43 -46.53 26.75 13.68
CA GLN A 43 -46.21 27.82 12.73
C GLN A 43 -44.78 28.33 12.90
N ALA A 44 -44.27 28.45 14.13
CA ALA A 44 -42.88 28.80 14.38
C ALA A 44 -41.91 27.69 13.94
N ALA A 45 -42.28 26.42 14.11
CA ALA A 45 -41.52 25.26 13.61
C ALA A 45 -41.57 25.17 12.07
N GLN A 46 -42.70 25.53 11.45
CA GLN A 46 -42.85 25.58 10.00
C GLN A 46 -42.13 26.78 9.38
N ALA A 47 -42.14 27.95 10.03
CA ALA A 47 -41.32 29.10 9.67
C ALA A 47 -39.82 28.83 9.87
N ALA A 48 -39.44 28.09 10.92
CA ALA A 48 -38.07 27.61 11.11
C ALA A 48 -37.64 26.59 10.04
N ARG A 49 -38.58 25.78 9.52
CA ARG A 49 -38.36 24.89 8.36
C ARG A 49 -38.14 25.66 7.04
N ILE A 50 -38.71 26.85 6.91
CA ILE A 50 -38.56 27.74 5.73
C ILE A 50 -37.21 28.49 5.76
N ALA A 51 -36.54 28.56 6.91
CA ALA A 51 -35.23 29.22 7.08
C ALA A 51 -34.00 28.29 6.94
N LEU A 52 -34.16 27.02 6.57
CA LEU A 52 -33.05 26.10 6.36
C LEU A 52 -32.37 26.35 5.01
N LEU A 53 -31.04 26.26 4.97
CA LEU A 53 -30.27 26.30 3.72
C LEU A 53 -30.81 25.21 2.77
N PRO A 54 -30.81 25.44 1.44
CA PRO A 54 -31.17 24.41 0.46
C PRO A 54 -30.34 23.14 0.70
N PRO A 55 -30.90 21.93 0.53
CA PRO A 55 -30.15 20.69 0.76
C PRO A 55 -29.13 20.48 -0.36
N PHE A 56 -27.93 21.04 -0.18
CA PHE A 56 -26.77 20.70 -0.98
C PHE A 56 -26.17 19.41 -0.42
N GLU A 57 -26.36 18.32 -1.15
CA GLU A 57 -25.96 16.98 -0.71
C GLU A 57 -24.54 16.63 -1.18
N ASP A 58 -23.74 16.04 -0.31
CA ASP A 58 -22.51 15.34 -0.66
C ASP A 58 -22.81 13.88 -0.98
N ARG A 59 -22.88 13.55 -2.27
CA ARG A 59 -23.29 12.23 -2.74
C ARG A 59 -22.35 11.12 -2.28
N ALA A 60 -21.05 11.40 -2.19
CA ALA A 60 -20.07 10.42 -1.75
C ALA A 60 -20.30 10.04 -0.28
N MET A 61 -20.49 11.04 0.58
CA MET A 61 -20.72 10.81 2.02
C MET A 61 -22.05 10.11 2.31
N VAL A 62 -23.08 10.36 1.50
CA VAL A 62 -24.38 9.70 1.64
C VAL A 62 -24.35 8.26 1.14
N HIS A 63 -23.72 8.00 0.00
CA HIS A 63 -23.76 6.68 -0.64
C HIS A 63 -22.69 5.71 -0.13
N PHE A 64 -21.48 6.18 0.18
CA PHE A 64 -20.33 5.30 0.36
C PHE A 64 -19.89 5.13 1.82
N VAL A 65 -20.27 6.03 2.73
CA VAL A 65 -19.96 5.85 4.16
C VAL A 65 -20.82 4.72 4.73
N PRO A 66 -20.21 3.63 5.25
CA PRO A 66 -20.95 2.49 5.76
C PRO A 66 -21.88 2.91 6.92
N ARG A 67 -23.15 2.48 6.85
CA ARG A 67 -24.16 2.80 7.88
C ARG A 67 -23.75 2.44 9.32
N PRO A 68 -23.06 1.31 9.58
CA PRO A 68 -22.62 0.95 10.93
C PRO A 68 -21.49 1.84 11.49
N TYR A 69 -20.85 2.67 10.67
CA TYR A 69 -19.76 3.52 11.12
C TYR A 69 -20.29 4.64 12.04
N PRO A 70 -19.79 4.77 13.29
CA PRO A 70 -20.33 5.72 14.27
C PRO A 70 -20.00 7.19 13.99
N ARG A 71 -19.12 7.48 13.02
CA ARG A 71 -18.67 8.84 12.66
C ARG A 71 -18.18 9.63 13.89
N PRO A 72 -17.18 9.12 14.63
CA PRO A 72 -16.69 9.76 15.85
C PRO A 72 -16.11 11.14 15.55
N VAL A 73 -16.31 12.06 16.49
CA VAL A 73 -15.72 13.40 16.43
C VAL A 73 -14.21 13.28 16.68
N SER A 74 -13.41 13.86 15.78
CA SER A 74 -11.97 14.02 15.99
C SER A 74 -11.70 14.96 17.17
N GLU A 75 -11.01 14.46 18.20
CA GLU A 75 -10.61 15.24 19.37
C GLU A 75 -9.61 16.34 18.98
N TRP A 76 -8.65 16.01 18.12
CA TRP A 76 -7.77 16.98 17.46
C TRP A 76 -8.54 18.12 16.80
N GLN A 77 -9.48 17.81 15.89
CA GLN A 77 -10.25 18.85 15.21
C GLN A 77 -11.06 19.70 16.19
N ARG A 78 -11.63 19.10 17.25
CA ARG A 78 -12.32 19.86 18.29
C ARG A 78 -11.40 20.85 18.99
N ASN A 79 -10.19 20.43 19.33
CA ASN A 79 -9.20 21.28 20.00
C ASN A 79 -8.69 22.39 19.07
N GLU A 80 -8.45 22.09 17.80
CA GLU A 80 -8.06 23.08 16.80
C GLU A 80 -9.18 24.11 16.59
N LYS A 81 -10.44 23.67 16.44
CA LYS A 81 -11.59 24.56 16.32
C LYS A 81 -11.65 25.56 17.49
N ALA A 82 -11.58 25.06 18.72
CA ALA A 82 -11.64 25.90 19.92
C ALA A 82 -10.47 26.89 20.01
N PHE A 83 -9.26 26.46 19.64
CA PHE A 83 -8.07 27.33 19.66
C PHE A 83 -8.17 28.46 18.62
N TYR A 84 -8.57 28.14 17.38
CA TYR A 84 -8.66 29.15 16.31
C TYR A 84 -9.92 30.02 16.42
N GLU A 85 -11.02 29.52 16.98
CA GLU A 85 -12.16 30.33 17.39
C GLU A 85 -11.69 31.42 18.37
N LYS A 86 -11.05 31.03 19.49
CA LYS A 86 -10.48 31.97 20.46
C LYS A 86 -9.52 32.99 19.81
N THR A 87 -8.70 32.53 18.87
CA THR A 87 -7.76 33.39 18.13
C THR A 87 -8.50 34.48 17.35
N LEU A 88 -9.53 34.10 16.58
CA LEU A 88 -10.32 35.02 15.75
C LEU A 88 -11.15 36.01 16.57
N LEU A 89 -11.56 35.68 17.81
CA LEU A 89 -12.35 36.58 18.68
C LEU A 89 -11.63 37.86 19.09
N ASN A 90 -10.32 37.96 18.85
CA ASN A 90 -9.55 39.19 19.06
C ASN A 90 -9.78 40.23 17.94
N GLY A 91 -10.46 39.83 16.86
CA GLY A 91 -10.83 40.69 15.74
C GLY A 91 -12.26 41.19 15.78
N LYS A 92 -12.55 42.16 14.91
CA LYS A 92 -13.90 42.59 14.55
C LYS A 92 -14.00 42.51 13.04
N PHE A 93 -15.05 41.87 12.54
CA PHE A 93 -15.22 41.57 11.12
C PHE A 93 -16.65 41.92 10.68
N ASP A 94 -16.81 42.33 9.43
CA ASP A 94 -18.12 42.67 8.86
C ASP A 94 -18.79 41.46 8.22
N VAL A 95 -18.00 40.57 7.61
CA VAL A 95 -18.49 39.42 6.84
C VAL A 95 -17.72 38.15 7.23
N LEU A 96 -18.45 37.05 7.43
CA LEU A 96 -17.88 35.70 7.52
C LEU A 96 -18.08 34.98 6.19
N VAL A 97 -16.98 34.63 5.52
CA VAL A 97 -17.01 33.73 4.36
C VAL A 97 -16.79 32.31 4.85
N VAL A 98 -17.79 31.46 4.67
CA VAL A 98 -17.76 30.05 5.09
C VAL A 98 -16.94 29.24 4.08
N PRO A 99 -16.10 28.29 4.53
CA PRO A 99 -15.39 27.36 3.64
C PRO A 99 -16.35 26.70 2.64
N TYR A 100 -15.94 26.60 1.37
CA TYR A 100 -16.76 25.98 0.33
C TYR A 100 -17.05 24.52 0.69
N GLN A 101 -18.33 24.18 0.68
CA GLN A 101 -18.84 22.84 0.97
C GLN A 101 -19.15 22.08 -0.32
N VAL A 102 -19.31 20.77 -0.23
CA VAL A 102 -19.57 19.92 -1.39
C VAL A 102 -21.01 20.08 -1.88
N TRP A 103 -21.21 20.07 -3.20
CA TRP A 103 -22.52 19.91 -3.83
C TRP A 103 -22.46 18.90 -4.97
N GLY A 104 -23.07 17.73 -4.78
CA GLY A 104 -22.95 16.61 -5.71
C GLY A 104 -21.70 15.79 -5.43
N TRP A 105 -20.82 15.68 -6.41
CA TRP A 105 -19.48 15.07 -6.27
C TRP A 105 -18.44 16.17 -6.02
N ALA A 106 -17.42 15.91 -5.22
CA ALA A 106 -16.53 16.97 -4.77
C ALA A 106 -15.46 17.35 -5.79
N VAL A 107 -15.26 18.65 -5.96
CA VAL A 107 -13.92 19.17 -6.28
C VAL A 107 -13.05 19.04 -5.02
N ASP A 108 -11.77 18.74 -5.14
CA ASP A 108 -10.90 18.40 -4.01
C ASP A 108 -10.83 19.50 -2.93
N ARG A 109 -10.33 19.13 -1.73
CA ARG A 109 -10.31 20.04 -0.58
C ARG A 109 -9.46 21.30 -0.82
N ALA A 110 -8.39 21.18 -1.59
CA ALA A 110 -7.51 22.30 -1.91
C ALA A 110 -8.21 23.31 -2.82
N THR A 111 -8.92 22.84 -3.86
CA THR A 111 -9.70 23.71 -4.74
C THR A 111 -10.80 24.43 -3.95
N ARG A 112 -11.54 23.74 -3.07
CA ARG A 112 -12.58 24.40 -2.24
C ARG A 112 -11.99 25.47 -1.32
N SER A 113 -10.87 25.17 -0.68
CA SER A 113 -10.14 26.12 0.17
C SER A 113 -9.71 27.37 -0.62
N LEU A 114 -9.17 27.18 -1.82
CA LEU A 114 -8.79 28.27 -2.71
C LEU A 114 -10.01 29.10 -3.15
N MET A 115 -11.11 28.47 -3.57
CA MET A 115 -12.36 29.16 -3.93
C MET A 115 -12.85 30.08 -2.80
N THR A 116 -12.77 29.61 -1.55
CA THR A 116 -13.09 30.41 -0.35
C THR A 116 -12.16 31.60 -0.22
N ALA A 117 -10.86 31.40 -0.35
CA ALA A 117 -9.88 32.45 -0.18
C ALA A 117 -9.95 33.51 -1.30
N GLU A 118 -10.18 33.10 -2.54
CA GLU A 118 -10.40 34.00 -3.68
C GLU A 118 -11.67 34.85 -3.49
N LEU A 119 -12.77 34.24 -3.03
CA LEU A 119 -13.99 34.97 -2.72
C LEU A 119 -13.78 35.98 -1.59
N ALA A 120 -13.17 35.55 -0.50
CA ALA A 120 -12.87 36.41 0.65
C ALA A 120 -11.99 37.60 0.23
N MET A 121 -10.93 37.35 -0.55
CA MET A 121 -10.03 38.41 -1.02
C MET A 121 -10.73 39.35 -2.00
N GLY A 122 -11.51 38.81 -2.95
CA GLY A 122 -12.28 39.62 -3.90
C GLY A 122 -13.32 40.50 -3.20
N MET A 123 -14.01 39.99 -2.17
CA MET A 123 -14.95 40.77 -1.36
C MET A 123 -14.26 41.86 -0.54
N ALA A 124 -13.16 41.54 0.12
CA ALA A 124 -12.39 42.50 0.93
C ALA A 124 -11.92 43.68 0.07
N GLN A 125 -11.46 43.41 -1.15
CA GLN A 125 -11.00 44.45 -2.09
C GLN A 125 -12.14 45.25 -2.72
N SER A 126 -13.19 44.58 -3.20
CA SER A 126 -14.28 45.24 -3.93
C SER A 126 -15.27 45.99 -3.04
N GLN A 127 -15.55 45.50 -1.83
CA GLN A 127 -16.55 46.08 -0.92
C GLN A 127 -15.93 46.86 0.24
N LYS A 128 -14.59 46.82 0.40
CA LYS A 128 -13.85 47.44 1.52
C LYS A 128 -14.37 47.00 2.89
N VAL A 129 -14.83 45.75 3.00
CA VAL A 129 -15.32 45.12 4.22
C VAL A 129 -14.19 44.36 4.93
N LYS A 130 -14.24 44.28 6.25
CA LYS A 130 -13.26 43.51 7.01
C LYS A 130 -13.68 42.04 7.09
N ILE A 131 -12.83 41.14 6.59
CA ILE A 131 -13.06 39.69 6.54
C ILE A 131 -11.94 38.98 7.32
N PRO A 132 -12.25 37.94 8.12
CA PRO A 132 -11.23 37.13 8.79
C PRO A 132 -10.39 36.32 7.79
N ASP A 133 -9.18 35.93 8.18
CA ASP A 133 -8.36 35.05 7.34
C ASP A 133 -9.11 33.72 7.06
N PRO A 134 -9.40 33.38 5.78
CA PRO A 134 -10.16 32.20 5.40
C PRO A 134 -9.52 30.89 5.86
N TYR A 135 -8.20 30.83 6.00
CA TYR A 135 -7.48 29.65 6.49
C TYR A 135 -7.65 29.47 8.00
N LEU A 136 -7.67 30.57 8.77
CA LEU A 136 -7.98 30.53 10.20
C LEU A 136 -9.46 30.18 10.43
N VAL A 137 -10.37 30.72 9.61
CA VAL A 137 -11.79 30.34 9.63
C VAL A 137 -11.97 28.85 9.33
N ALA A 138 -11.25 28.32 8.34
CA ALA A 138 -11.28 26.90 8.04
C ALA A 138 -10.86 26.06 9.25
N LYS A 139 -9.78 26.43 9.95
CA LYS A 139 -9.36 25.75 11.19
C LYS A 139 -10.39 25.89 12.32
N ALA A 140 -11.01 27.06 12.47
CA ALA A 140 -12.06 27.31 13.48
C ALA A 140 -13.37 26.54 13.22
N LEU A 141 -13.69 26.21 11.96
CA LEU A 141 -14.91 25.49 11.59
C LEU A 141 -14.69 24.01 11.27
N GLY A 142 -13.44 23.58 11.07
CA GLY A 142 -13.04 22.22 10.72
C GLY A 142 -12.40 22.17 9.34
N GLU A 143 -11.07 22.26 9.30
CA GLU A 143 -10.29 22.32 8.06
C GLU A 143 -10.54 21.09 7.18
N GLY A 144 -10.76 21.31 5.88
CA GLY A 144 -10.96 20.26 4.88
C GLY A 144 -12.32 19.56 4.90
N GLN A 145 -13.18 19.83 5.89
CA GLN A 145 -14.51 19.22 6.00
C GLN A 145 -15.35 19.44 4.73
N ARG A 146 -16.06 18.40 4.29
CA ARG A 146 -16.89 18.45 3.09
C ARG A 146 -18.23 19.15 3.31
N GLN A 147 -18.75 19.08 4.55
CA GLN A 147 -19.96 19.75 5.01
C GLN A 147 -19.72 20.29 6.41
N LEU A 148 -20.28 21.47 6.71
CA LEU A 148 -20.17 22.11 8.02
C LEU A 148 -21.53 22.11 8.71
N LYS A 149 -21.52 21.99 10.04
CA LYS A 149 -22.74 22.16 10.83
C LYS A 149 -23.13 23.63 10.84
N GLN A 150 -24.36 23.91 10.40
CA GLN A 150 -24.88 25.27 10.34
C GLN A 150 -24.81 25.99 11.71
N GLU A 151 -25.08 25.27 12.79
CA GLU A 151 -24.99 25.79 14.17
C GLU A 151 -23.57 26.25 14.54
N ASP A 152 -22.53 25.54 14.10
CA ASP A 152 -21.13 25.90 14.40
C ASP A 152 -20.76 27.20 13.66
N VAL A 153 -21.25 27.38 12.43
CA VAL A 153 -21.07 28.61 11.66
C VAL A 153 -21.79 29.79 12.31
N TYR A 154 -23.04 29.60 12.77
CA TYR A 154 -23.81 30.64 13.44
C TYR A 154 -23.17 31.07 14.76
N LYS A 155 -22.71 30.11 15.58
CA LYS A 155 -21.97 30.41 16.81
C LYS A 155 -20.73 31.26 16.53
N LEU A 156 -19.91 30.86 15.55
CA LEU A 156 -18.72 31.62 15.18
C LEU A 156 -19.08 33.02 14.66
N ALA A 157 -20.07 33.12 13.77
CA ALA A 157 -20.51 34.39 13.20
C ALA A 157 -20.99 35.38 14.28
N ASP A 158 -21.77 34.89 15.25
CA ASP A 158 -22.24 35.70 16.37
C ASP A 158 -21.10 36.12 17.29
N ALA A 159 -20.18 35.21 17.60
CA ALA A 159 -19.04 35.49 18.47
C ALA A 159 -18.07 36.52 17.84
N LEU A 160 -17.90 36.48 16.51
CA LEU A 160 -17.14 37.48 15.74
C LEU A 160 -17.90 38.81 15.54
N GLY A 161 -19.21 38.82 15.77
CA GLY A 161 -20.07 39.99 15.60
C GLY A 161 -20.27 40.40 14.15
N VAL A 162 -20.17 39.45 13.19
CA VAL A 162 -20.31 39.77 11.76
C VAL A 162 -21.74 40.19 11.43
N LYS A 163 -21.89 40.99 10.37
CA LYS A 163 -23.19 41.48 9.89
C LYS A 163 -23.75 40.61 8.77
N ARG A 164 -22.89 39.85 8.08
CA ARG A 164 -23.26 39.00 6.94
C ARG A 164 -22.51 37.67 7.00
N ILE A 165 -23.20 36.60 6.65
CA ILE A 165 -22.60 35.29 6.35
C ILE A 165 -22.70 35.05 4.85
N VAL A 166 -21.61 34.59 4.24
CA VAL A 166 -21.53 34.14 2.85
C VAL A 166 -21.19 32.65 2.82
N TRP A 167 -22.11 31.85 2.30
CA TRP A 167 -21.96 30.40 2.16
C TRP A 167 -21.54 30.05 0.74
N GLY A 168 -20.57 29.15 0.59
CA GLY A 168 -20.16 28.60 -0.70
C GLY A 168 -20.44 27.10 -0.78
N TYR A 169 -20.93 26.64 -1.93
CA TYR A 169 -21.05 25.22 -2.28
C TYR A 169 -20.53 24.98 -3.69
N ALA A 170 -19.76 23.92 -3.89
CA ALA A 170 -19.20 23.56 -5.19
C ALA A 170 -19.09 22.04 -5.38
N GLY A 171 -19.23 21.60 -6.61
CA GLY A 171 -19.00 20.21 -6.99
C GLY A 171 -19.31 19.96 -8.47
N HIS A 172 -19.35 18.70 -8.88
CA HIS A 172 -19.51 18.32 -10.28
C HIS A 172 -20.49 17.15 -10.48
N ASP A 173 -20.88 16.92 -11.72
CA ASP A 173 -21.84 15.88 -12.12
C ASP A 173 -21.21 14.59 -12.67
N ARG A 174 -19.87 14.50 -12.66
CA ARG A 174 -19.03 13.45 -13.31
C ARG A 174 -19.12 13.40 -14.85
N LYS A 175 -19.76 14.38 -15.49
CA LYS A 175 -19.85 14.52 -16.95
C LYS A 175 -19.14 15.79 -17.45
N GLY A 176 -18.14 16.25 -16.70
CA GLY A 176 -17.36 17.45 -17.03
C GLY A 176 -18.10 18.77 -16.78
N LYS A 177 -19.13 18.77 -15.92
CA LYS A 177 -19.84 20.00 -15.52
C LYS A 177 -19.72 20.24 -14.03
N MET A 178 -19.28 21.45 -13.68
CA MET A 178 -19.25 21.99 -12.32
C MET A 178 -20.54 22.77 -12.04
N SER A 179 -20.95 22.77 -10.78
CA SER A 179 -21.95 23.68 -10.25
C SER A 179 -21.41 24.39 -9.02
N VAL A 180 -21.74 25.67 -8.88
CA VAL A 180 -21.35 26.54 -7.78
C VAL A 180 -22.59 27.25 -7.26
N ALA A 181 -22.77 27.30 -5.95
CA ALA A 181 -23.82 28.10 -5.33
C ALA A 181 -23.22 29.00 -4.26
N VAL A 182 -23.67 30.25 -4.23
CA VAL A 182 -23.30 31.22 -3.21
C VAL A 182 -24.56 31.75 -2.55
N LEU A 183 -24.58 31.77 -1.22
CA LEU A 183 -25.72 32.21 -0.44
C LEU A 183 -25.28 33.33 0.50
N THR A 184 -26.05 34.40 0.57
CA THR A 184 -25.81 35.50 1.51
C THR A 184 -26.91 35.58 2.54
N GLN A 185 -26.55 35.81 3.79
CA GLN A 185 -27.49 35.96 4.90
C GLN A 185 -27.09 37.16 5.77
N ASP A 186 -27.85 38.25 5.65
CA ASP A 186 -27.66 39.45 6.47
C ASP A 186 -28.30 39.28 7.84
N TYR A 187 -27.63 39.78 8.87
CA TYR A 187 -28.14 39.77 10.24
C TYR A 187 -29.20 40.85 10.43
N THR A 188 -30.42 40.44 10.78
CA THR A 188 -31.59 41.31 11.01
C THR A 188 -32.10 41.25 12.46
N GLY A 189 -31.40 40.53 13.33
CA GLY A 189 -31.80 40.31 14.73
C GLY A 189 -31.37 41.42 15.67
N THR A 190 -31.94 41.39 16.88
CA THR A 190 -31.53 42.27 18.00
C THR A 190 -30.74 41.52 19.07
N ALA A 191 -30.75 40.19 19.08
CA ALA A 191 -30.06 39.32 20.04
C ALA A 191 -29.25 38.23 19.31
N ARG A 192 -28.01 38.00 19.77
CA ARG A 192 -27.07 37.01 19.23
C ARG A 192 -26.99 35.84 20.20
N ASP A 193 -27.67 34.74 19.89
CA ASP A 193 -27.73 33.54 20.73
C ASP A 193 -26.96 32.34 20.14
N GLY A 194 -26.36 32.50 18.95
CA GLY A 194 -25.61 31.47 18.24
C GLY A 194 -26.46 30.29 17.73
N ALA A 195 -27.76 30.25 18.03
CA ALA A 195 -28.64 29.15 17.65
C ALA A 195 -29.28 29.37 16.27
N ARG A 196 -29.50 30.63 15.88
CA ARG A 196 -30.12 31.00 14.61
C ARG A 196 -29.53 32.29 14.06
N TRP A 197 -29.51 32.41 12.73
CA TRP A 197 -29.20 33.67 12.07
C TRP A 197 -30.47 34.30 11.49
N PRO A 198 -31.04 35.31 12.16
CA PRO A 198 -32.26 35.96 11.69
C PRO A 198 -31.96 36.78 10.44
N GLY A 199 -32.44 36.33 9.28
CA GLY A 199 -32.32 37.04 8.01
C GLY A 199 -32.64 36.12 6.82
N PRO A 200 -33.17 36.66 5.72
CA PRO A 200 -33.49 35.86 4.54
C PRO A 200 -32.20 35.31 3.91
N VAL A 201 -32.26 34.06 3.47
CA VAL A 201 -31.18 33.44 2.69
C VAL A 201 -31.39 33.79 1.22
N VAL A 202 -30.48 34.58 0.64
CA VAL A 202 -30.46 34.88 -0.79
C VAL A 202 -29.52 33.91 -1.47
N THR A 203 -30.03 33.10 -2.41
CA THR A 203 -29.24 32.06 -3.11
C THR A 203 -29.02 32.43 -4.57
N LYS A 204 -27.78 32.35 -5.04
CA LYS A 204 -27.44 32.37 -6.47
C LYS A 204 -26.74 31.06 -6.84
N LYS A 205 -27.19 30.44 -7.93
CA LYS A 205 -26.60 29.22 -8.50
C LYS A 205 -25.99 29.52 -9.87
N PHE A 206 -24.88 28.86 -10.14
CA PHE A 206 -24.15 28.83 -11.40
C PHE A 206 -23.97 27.35 -11.76
N GLU A 207 -24.58 26.90 -12.85
CA GLU A 207 -24.63 25.48 -13.22
C GLU A 207 -24.16 25.29 -14.66
N GLY A 208 -23.74 24.07 -15.01
CA GLY A 208 -23.33 23.73 -16.39
C GLY A 208 -21.97 24.30 -16.79
N ILE A 209 -21.14 24.65 -15.80
CA ILE A 209 -19.82 25.25 -15.98
C ILE A 209 -18.88 24.14 -16.48
N SER A 210 -18.26 24.31 -17.64
CA SER A 210 -17.41 23.26 -18.21
C SER A 210 -16.09 23.15 -17.46
N LEU A 211 -15.67 21.92 -17.18
CA LEU A 211 -14.36 21.59 -16.64
C LEU A 211 -13.83 20.33 -17.32
N ASP A 212 -12.50 20.23 -17.39
CA ASP A 212 -11.78 19.02 -17.76
C ASP A 212 -10.36 19.07 -17.17
N ASP A 213 -9.48 18.15 -17.53
CA ASP A 213 -8.10 18.12 -17.04
C ASP A 213 -7.28 19.35 -17.51
N ASP A 214 -7.69 19.99 -18.61
CA ASP A 214 -7.07 21.16 -19.22
C ASP A 214 -7.67 22.49 -18.73
N ILE A 215 -8.91 22.48 -18.24
CA ILE A 215 -9.62 23.59 -17.59
C ILE A 215 -10.06 23.09 -16.22
N PRO A 216 -9.14 23.08 -15.23
CA PRO A 216 -9.44 22.53 -13.92
C PRO A 216 -10.46 23.39 -13.18
N ALA A 217 -11.10 22.81 -12.16
CA ALA A 217 -12.14 23.48 -11.38
C ALA A 217 -11.73 24.85 -10.81
N VAL A 218 -10.47 25.02 -10.41
CA VAL A 218 -9.90 26.32 -10.00
C VAL A 218 -10.03 27.37 -11.11
N GLN A 219 -9.61 27.05 -12.34
CA GLN A 219 -9.67 27.98 -13.47
C GLN A 219 -11.12 28.25 -13.90
N ALA A 220 -11.97 27.22 -13.88
CA ALA A 220 -13.39 27.36 -14.16
C ALA A 220 -14.06 28.31 -13.15
N TYR A 221 -13.70 28.22 -11.87
CA TYR A 221 -14.18 29.11 -10.82
C TYR A 221 -13.66 30.54 -10.96
N GLU A 222 -12.35 30.74 -11.20
CA GLU A 222 -11.76 32.07 -11.43
C GLU A 222 -12.52 32.84 -12.53
N SER A 223 -12.95 32.15 -13.59
CA SER A 223 -13.72 32.76 -14.68
C SER A 223 -15.12 33.26 -14.26
N LEU A 224 -15.70 32.68 -13.21
CA LEU A 224 -17.00 33.05 -12.65
C LEU A 224 -16.92 34.02 -11.49
N LEU A 225 -15.73 34.21 -10.91
CA LEU A 225 -15.52 35.02 -9.73
C LEU A 225 -16.11 36.44 -9.86
N PRO A 226 -16.01 37.16 -11.01
CA PRO A 226 -16.66 38.45 -11.16
C PRO A 226 -18.19 38.41 -11.01
N GLU A 227 -18.86 37.39 -11.56
CA GLU A 227 -20.31 37.22 -11.44
C GLU A 227 -20.72 36.81 -10.02
N ILE A 228 -19.91 35.98 -9.37
CA ILE A 228 -20.08 35.59 -7.97
C ILE A 228 -19.96 36.82 -7.07
N LEU A 229 -18.95 37.66 -7.26
CA LEU A 229 -18.74 38.90 -6.51
C LEU A 229 -19.93 39.85 -6.66
N LYS A 230 -20.44 40.00 -7.89
CA LYS A 230 -21.68 40.76 -8.15
C LYS A 230 -22.87 40.16 -7.40
N ALA A 231 -23.01 38.84 -7.35
CA ALA A 231 -24.10 38.16 -6.65
C ALA A 231 -24.04 38.35 -5.12
N VAL A 232 -22.85 38.57 -4.54
CA VAL A 232 -22.68 38.88 -3.11
C VAL A 232 -22.62 40.38 -2.82
N GLY A 233 -22.99 41.22 -3.78
CA GLY A 233 -23.18 42.67 -3.61
C GLY A 233 -21.95 43.54 -3.90
N ALA A 234 -20.95 43.06 -4.65
CA ALA A 234 -19.84 43.89 -5.11
C ALA A 234 -20.23 44.72 -6.35
N ASP A 235 -19.71 45.95 -6.45
CA ASP A 235 -19.91 46.81 -7.62
C ASP A 235 -19.12 46.30 -8.84
N ALA A 236 -19.79 46.19 -9.99
CA ALA A 236 -19.29 45.52 -11.19
C ALA A 236 -18.29 46.34 -12.04
N ALA A 237 -17.91 47.55 -11.61
CA ALA A 237 -17.28 48.56 -12.48
C ALA A 237 -15.73 48.57 -12.51
N SER A 238 -15.05 47.84 -11.63
CA SER A 238 -13.57 47.86 -11.54
C SER A 238 -12.97 46.45 -11.58
N PRO A 239 -11.77 46.26 -12.18
CA PRO A 239 -11.03 45.00 -12.05
C PRO A 239 -10.82 44.69 -10.56
N VAL A 240 -11.20 43.48 -10.16
CA VAL A 240 -11.25 43.06 -8.74
C VAL A 240 -9.88 43.16 -8.09
N PHE A 241 -8.83 42.76 -8.81
CA PHE A 241 -7.45 42.74 -8.35
C PHE A 241 -6.59 43.69 -9.18
N ALA A 242 -5.83 44.55 -8.53
CA ALA A 242 -4.82 45.37 -9.20
C ALA A 242 -3.66 44.48 -9.69
N GLN A 243 -3.48 44.42 -11.01
CA GLN A 243 -2.42 43.60 -11.61
C GLN A 243 -1.15 44.41 -11.84
N THR A 244 -0.02 43.90 -11.35
CA THR A 244 1.30 44.53 -11.52
C THR A 244 2.19 43.62 -12.36
N GLN A 245 2.92 44.18 -13.32
CA GLN A 245 4.02 43.46 -13.96
C GLN A 245 5.19 43.36 -12.99
N SER A 246 5.60 42.14 -12.67
CA SER A 246 6.69 41.91 -11.72
C SER A 246 7.57 40.76 -12.18
N LYS A 247 8.83 40.78 -11.73
CA LYS A 247 9.79 39.71 -11.94
C LYS A 247 10.58 39.41 -10.67
N LEU A 248 11.11 38.19 -10.56
CA LEU A 248 11.94 37.82 -9.41
C LEU A 248 13.39 38.27 -9.62
N GLU A 249 13.80 39.31 -8.91
CA GLU A 249 15.19 39.77 -8.85
C GLU A 249 15.79 39.50 -7.47
N MET A 250 16.51 38.39 -7.34
CA MET A 250 17.18 38.00 -6.10
C MET A 250 18.62 37.63 -6.41
N ALA A 251 19.58 38.43 -5.90
CA ALA A 251 21.00 38.18 -6.10
C ALA A 251 21.55 37.10 -5.15
N ALA A 252 20.99 37.00 -3.94
CA ALA A 252 21.35 36.02 -2.93
C ALA A 252 20.15 35.66 -2.05
N LEU A 253 20.13 34.45 -1.50
CA LEU A 253 19.18 34.09 -0.44
C LEU A 253 19.52 34.85 0.86
N PRO A 254 18.52 35.25 1.68
CA PRO A 254 18.77 35.80 3.01
C PRO A 254 19.45 34.77 3.92
N GLN A 255 20.00 35.21 5.07
CA GLN A 255 20.69 34.33 6.03
C GLN A 255 19.81 33.18 6.57
N SER A 256 18.48 33.35 6.51
CA SER A 256 17.53 32.32 6.90
C SER A 256 16.20 32.45 6.12
N PRO A 257 15.36 31.40 6.08
CA PRO A 257 14.04 31.44 5.44
C PRO A 257 13.13 32.54 5.98
N LEU A 258 13.24 32.88 7.28
CA LEU A 258 12.49 33.98 7.91
C LEU A 258 12.65 35.31 7.14
N GLY A 259 13.84 35.56 6.59
CA GLY A 259 14.14 36.77 5.81
C GLY A 259 13.39 36.87 4.49
N LEU A 260 12.76 35.78 4.01
CA LEU A 260 11.93 35.79 2.81
C LEU A 260 10.51 36.34 3.05
N MET A 261 10.09 36.50 4.30
CA MET A 261 8.76 36.99 4.67
C MET A 261 8.62 38.52 4.63
N ALA A 262 9.71 39.26 4.41
CA ALA A 262 9.64 40.70 4.31
C ALA A 262 8.86 41.06 3.04
N SER A 263 7.69 41.70 3.21
CA SER A 263 6.87 42.15 2.08
C SER A 263 7.70 43.10 1.20
N THR A 264 7.88 42.69 -0.05
CA THR A 264 8.59 43.49 -1.07
C THR A 264 7.61 44.23 -1.99
N GLY A 265 6.30 44.01 -1.82
CA GLY A 265 5.28 44.41 -2.80
C GLY A 265 5.41 43.69 -4.15
N ASN A 266 6.16 42.59 -4.21
CA ASN A 266 6.44 41.84 -5.43
C ASN A 266 5.64 40.51 -5.46
N PRO A 267 4.50 40.45 -6.19
CA PRO A 267 3.66 39.25 -6.22
C PRO A 267 4.35 38.02 -6.84
N ALA A 268 5.34 38.21 -7.71
CA ALA A 268 6.13 37.10 -8.25
C ALA A 268 7.03 36.48 -7.17
N GLN A 269 7.68 37.31 -6.35
CA GLN A 269 8.49 36.83 -5.22
C GLN A 269 7.63 36.11 -4.19
N ASP A 270 6.49 36.69 -3.82
CA ASP A 270 5.54 36.11 -2.86
C ASP A 270 5.10 34.70 -3.29
N ALA A 271 4.73 34.54 -4.57
CA ALA A 271 4.37 33.24 -5.14
C ALA A 271 5.54 32.23 -5.09
N TYR A 272 6.77 32.64 -5.39
CA TYR A 272 7.94 31.75 -5.26
C TYR A 272 8.21 31.31 -3.83
N VAL A 273 8.05 32.20 -2.85
CA VAL A 273 8.26 31.88 -1.43
C VAL A 273 7.23 30.84 -0.97
N PHE A 274 5.96 31.01 -1.32
CA PHE A 274 4.94 30.01 -1.02
C PHE A 274 5.22 28.67 -1.70
N LEU A 275 5.64 28.66 -2.98
CA LEU A 275 6.00 27.42 -3.68
C LEU A 275 7.24 26.75 -3.07
N LEU A 276 8.20 27.53 -2.56
CA LEU A 276 9.31 27.00 -1.78
C LEU A 276 8.81 26.36 -0.48
N TYR A 277 7.95 27.01 0.28
CA TYR A 277 7.39 26.44 1.51
C TYR A 277 6.62 25.14 1.24
N SER A 278 5.85 25.10 0.15
CA SER A 278 5.20 23.88 -0.33
C SER A 278 6.22 22.77 -0.62
N ALA A 279 7.36 23.09 -1.25
CA ALA A 279 8.42 22.14 -1.56
C ALA A 279 9.24 21.70 -0.33
N LEU A 280 9.33 22.53 0.72
CA LEU A 280 10.02 22.22 1.97
C LEU A 280 9.13 21.46 2.97
N THR A 281 7.81 21.47 2.79
CA THR A 281 6.87 20.78 3.67
C THR A 281 6.98 19.26 3.50
N PRO A 282 7.03 18.47 4.59
CA PRO A 282 7.07 17.01 4.52
C PRO A 282 5.92 16.41 3.70
N ALA A 283 6.17 15.29 3.03
CA ALA A 283 5.19 14.71 2.11
C ALA A 283 3.87 14.31 2.79
N ASN A 284 3.90 13.87 4.05
CA ASN A 284 2.72 13.36 4.75
C ASN A 284 1.87 14.45 5.44
N THR A 285 2.31 15.71 5.43
CA THR A 285 1.54 16.87 5.93
C THR A 285 0.92 17.64 4.76
N GLU A 286 0.27 16.90 3.86
CA GLU A 286 -0.19 17.41 2.55
C GLU A 286 -1.08 18.64 2.63
N ARG A 287 -1.91 18.77 3.65
CA ARG A 287 -2.81 19.92 3.78
C ARG A 287 -2.05 21.26 3.83
N ALA A 288 -0.91 21.31 4.53
CA ALA A 288 -0.08 22.52 4.57
C ALA A 288 0.63 22.76 3.24
N LYS A 289 1.09 21.70 2.58
CA LYS A 289 1.67 21.78 1.23
C LYS A 289 0.68 22.33 0.20
N GLU A 290 -0.56 21.85 0.24
CA GLU A 290 -1.68 22.33 -0.56
C GLU A 290 -1.98 23.80 -0.24
N MET A 291 -2.11 24.17 1.04
CA MET A 291 -2.33 25.55 1.49
C MET A 291 -1.28 26.52 0.91
N PHE A 292 0.01 26.17 0.94
CA PHE A 292 1.04 27.03 0.35
C PHE A 292 0.90 27.15 -1.17
N ALA A 293 0.53 26.08 -1.88
CA ALA A 293 0.28 26.17 -3.31
C ALA A 293 -0.98 27.01 -3.63
N GLU A 294 -2.02 26.95 -2.79
CA GLU A 294 -3.20 27.82 -2.87
C GLU A 294 -2.81 29.28 -2.68
N LYS A 295 -2.03 29.61 -1.65
CA LYS A 295 -1.53 30.98 -1.40
C LYS A 295 -0.65 31.50 -2.54
N ALA A 296 0.12 30.64 -3.19
CA ALA A 296 0.84 31.01 -4.41
C ALA A 296 -0.11 31.44 -5.54
N LEU A 297 -1.25 30.75 -5.74
CA LEU A 297 -2.27 31.17 -6.70
C LEU A 297 -2.94 32.49 -6.29
N LEU A 298 -3.17 32.71 -4.99
CA LEU A 298 -3.67 34.01 -4.50
C LEU A 298 -2.69 35.16 -4.78
N ALA A 299 -1.39 34.96 -4.58
CA ALA A 299 -0.37 35.94 -4.95
C ALA A 299 -0.39 36.26 -6.46
N LEU A 300 -0.65 35.25 -7.30
CA LEU A 300 -0.74 35.39 -8.75
C LEU A 300 -1.95 36.21 -9.23
N LEU A 301 -3.00 36.37 -8.42
CA LEU A 301 -4.12 37.26 -8.76
C LEU A 301 -3.68 38.73 -8.88
N SER A 302 -2.61 39.11 -8.18
CA SER A 302 -2.00 40.45 -8.26
C SER A 302 -0.88 40.54 -9.31
N LEU A 303 -0.50 39.42 -9.95
CA LEU A 303 0.53 39.38 -10.99
C LEU A 303 -0.10 39.50 -12.38
N SER A 304 0.38 40.43 -13.20
CA SER A 304 -0.07 40.55 -14.58
C SER A 304 0.31 39.31 -15.40
N PRO A 305 -0.60 38.75 -16.23
CA PRO A 305 -0.27 37.67 -17.17
C PRO A 305 0.84 38.00 -18.18
N ALA A 306 1.15 39.29 -18.38
CA ALA A 306 2.26 39.74 -19.21
C ALA A 306 3.64 39.63 -18.51
N SER A 307 3.66 39.29 -17.22
CA SER A 307 4.91 39.12 -16.46
C SER A 307 5.68 37.89 -16.95
N PRO A 308 7.02 37.94 -17.07
CA PRO A 308 7.82 36.82 -17.57
C PRO A 308 7.63 35.51 -16.79
N GLU A 309 7.38 35.59 -15.48
CA GLU A 309 7.26 34.44 -14.59
C GLU A 309 5.85 33.88 -14.46
N TYR A 310 4.83 34.57 -15.00
CA TYR A 310 3.42 34.22 -14.75
C TYR A 310 3.10 32.77 -15.11
N ARG A 311 3.51 32.34 -16.32
CA ARG A 311 3.24 30.97 -16.79
C ARG A 311 3.94 29.92 -15.94
N ALA A 312 5.22 30.14 -15.62
CA ALA A 312 6.01 29.20 -14.83
C ALA A 312 5.47 29.06 -13.40
N LEU A 313 5.15 30.17 -12.74
CA LEU A 313 4.60 30.18 -11.37
C LEU A 313 3.23 29.50 -11.32
N ARG A 314 2.32 29.84 -12.24
CA ARG A 314 0.98 29.24 -12.27
C ARG A 314 1.04 27.75 -12.58
N ALA A 315 1.87 27.33 -13.53
CA ALA A 315 2.11 25.91 -13.82
C ALA A 315 2.72 25.16 -12.61
N ARG A 316 3.63 25.80 -11.86
CA ARG A 316 4.25 25.19 -10.67
C ARG A 316 3.25 25.03 -9.52
N ALA A 317 2.36 26.01 -9.32
CA ALA A 317 1.28 25.89 -8.35
C ALA A 317 0.32 24.75 -8.73
N TYR A 318 -0.04 24.63 -10.01
CA TYR A 318 -0.80 23.49 -10.51
C TYR A 318 -0.09 22.14 -10.33
N MET A 319 1.22 22.08 -10.57
CA MET A 319 2.01 20.88 -10.26
C MET A 319 1.93 20.51 -8.77
N ALA A 320 2.07 21.49 -7.88
CA ALA A 320 2.01 21.26 -6.43
C ALA A 320 0.61 20.79 -5.96
N LEU A 321 -0.45 21.19 -6.67
CA LEU A 321 -1.83 20.76 -6.48
C LEU A 321 -2.21 19.52 -7.30
N GLY A 322 -1.27 18.78 -7.91
CA GLY A 322 -1.55 17.56 -8.66
C GLY A 322 -2.36 17.77 -9.96
N LEU A 323 -2.37 18.98 -10.51
CA LEU A 323 -3.07 19.39 -11.74
C LEU A 323 -2.11 19.41 -12.93
N ARG A 324 -1.51 18.26 -13.26
CA ARG A 324 -0.41 18.18 -14.26
C ARG A 324 -0.85 18.65 -15.65
N MET A 325 -2.03 18.26 -16.11
CA MET A 325 -2.50 18.60 -17.47
C MET A 325 -2.70 20.11 -17.62
N ALA A 326 -3.38 20.74 -16.65
CA ALA A 326 -3.49 22.20 -16.55
C ALA A 326 -2.11 22.89 -16.50
N ALA A 327 -1.14 22.35 -15.76
CA ALA A 327 0.22 22.89 -15.70
C ALA A 327 0.93 22.85 -17.06
N ILE A 328 0.81 21.75 -17.81
CA ILE A 328 1.39 21.63 -19.16
C ILE A 328 0.75 22.63 -20.11
N LYS A 329 -0.59 22.73 -20.08
CA LYS A 329 -1.32 23.70 -20.91
C LYS A 329 -0.93 25.15 -20.59
N GLN A 330 -0.74 25.47 -19.31
CA GLN A 330 -0.31 26.79 -18.86
C GLN A 330 1.09 27.17 -19.36
N LEU A 331 1.99 26.20 -19.53
CA LEU A 331 3.32 26.41 -20.11
C LEU A 331 3.28 26.59 -21.63
N GLY A 332 2.40 25.87 -22.32
CA GLY A 332 2.39 25.83 -23.78
C GLY A 332 3.74 25.37 -24.34
N ALA A 333 4.29 26.11 -25.31
CA ALA A 333 5.67 25.90 -25.77
C ALA A 333 6.65 26.65 -24.84
N PRO A 334 7.51 25.96 -24.08
CA PRO A 334 8.45 26.61 -23.15
C PRO A 334 9.40 27.58 -23.85
N GLN A 335 9.53 28.78 -23.31
CA GLN A 335 10.39 29.87 -23.82
C GLN A 335 11.61 30.13 -22.93
N THR A 336 11.57 29.72 -21.65
CA THR A 336 12.67 29.93 -20.69
C THR A 336 13.29 28.60 -20.25
N ASP A 337 14.48 28.65 -19.64
CA ASP A 337 15.09 27.46 -19.01
C ASP A 337 14.23 26.93 -17.84
N GLU A 338 13.59 27.83 -17.09
CA GLU A 338 12.69 27.47 -15.99
C GLU A 338 11.43 26.73 -16.52
N GLU A 339 10.81 27.23 -17.59
CA GLU A 339 9.64 26.59 -18.20
C GLU A 339 10.00 25.21 -18.78
N ARG A 340 11.19 25.08 -19.40
CA ARG A 340 11.70 23.79 -19.89
C ARG A 340 11.96 22.81 -18.74
N GLY A 341 12.59 23.28 -17.67
CA GLY A 341 12.85 22.49 -16.47
C GLY A 341 11.56 22.04 -15.79
N LEU A 342 10.56 22.91 -15.72
CA LEU A 342 9.25 22.57 -15.15
C LEU A 342 8.47 21.58 -16.03
N LEU A 343 8.49 21.74 -17.36
CA LEU A 343 7.89 20.74 -18.26
C LEU A 343 8.58 19.38 -18.12
N ALA A 344 9.91 19.37 -17.96
CA ALA A 344 10.65 18.15 -17.69
C ALA A 344 10.25 17.53 -16.34
N ALA A 345 10.07 18.34 -15.29
CA ALA A 345 9.63 17.86 -13.98
C ALA A 345 8.20 17.29 -14.02
N LEU A 346 7.27 17.96 -14.73
CA LEU A 346 5.91 17.47 -14.98
C LEU A 346 5.90 16.13 -15.73
N ASN A 347 6.89 15.90 -16.59
CA ASN A 347 7.05 14.63 -17.31
C ASN A 347 7.89 13.60 -16.56
N GLY A 348 8.46 13.93 -15.40
CA GLY A 348 9.39 13.05 -14.70
C GLY A 348 10.66 12.76 -15.52
N ASN A 349 11.11 13.71 -16.34
CA ASN A 349 12.33 13.56 -17.14
C ASN A 349 13.54 14.05 -16.34
N LEU A 350 14.10 13.16 -15.52
CA LEU A 350 15.17 13.49 -14.58
C LEU A 350 16.45 14.04 -15.24
N PRO A 351 16.96 13.48 -16.37
CA PRO A 351 18.11 14.05 -17.05
C PRO A 351 17.91 15.51 -17.50
N GLU A 352 16.74 15.84 -18.03
CA GLU A 352 16.44 17.20 -18.49
C GLU A 352 16.25 18.16 -17.30
N VAL A 353 15.59 17.73 -16.22
CA VAL A 353 15.49 18.51 -14.97
C VAL A 353 16.89 18.86 -14.44
N ARG A 354 17.82 17.90 -14.41
CA ARG A 354 19.22 18.12 -14.02
C ARG A 354 19.91 19.16 -14.90
N ALA A 355 19.73 19.03 -16.21
CA ALA A 355 20.35 19.93 -17.18
C ALA A 355 19.83 21.37 -17.01
N MET A 356 18.53 21.56 -16.78
CA MET A 356 17.94 22.88 -16.59
C MET A 356 18.28 23.47 -15.22
N ALA A 357 18.24 22.68 -14.14
CA ALA A 357 18.63 23.12 -12.79
C ALA A 357 20.09 23.58 -12.70
N ALA A 358 20.98 23.05 -13.54
CA ALA A 358 22.37 23.50 -13.62
C ALA A 358 22.53 24.88 -14.29
N ARG A 359 21.59 25.29 -15.15
CA ARG A 359 21.62 26.56 -15.88
C ARG A 359 20.95 27.71 -15.12
N GLU A 360 20.09 27.41 -14.17
CA GLU A 360 19.40 28.41 -13.35
C GLU A 360 20.37 29.23 -12.50
N LYS A 361 20.25 30.56 -12.61
CA LYS A 361 21.14 31.53 -11.96
C LYS A 361 20.49 32.17 -10.74
N ASN A 362 19.17 32.30 -10.71
CA ASN A 362 18.48 32.84 -9.56
C ASN A 362 18.52 31.82 -8.41
N PRO A 363 19.02 32.18 -7.22
CA PRO A 363 19.28 31.22 -6.15
C PRO A 363 18.00 30.60 -5.57
N LEU A 364 16.88 31.34 -5.54
CA LEU A 364 15.59 30.81 -5.09
C LEU A 364 14.99 29.83 -6.10
N LYS A 365 14.98 30.19 -7.40
CA LYS A 365 14.52 29.29 -8.48
C LYS A 365 15.37 28.02 -8.53
N LYS A 366 16.69 28.17 -8.39
CA LYS A 366 17.64 27.06 -8.37
C LYS A 366 17.37 26.10 -7.22
N LEU A 367 17.12 26.61 -6.02
CA LEU A 367 16.78 25.78 -4.86
C LEU A 367 15.50 24.97 -5.11
N ILE A 368 14.45 25.60 -5.62
CA ILE A 368 13.18 24.91 -5.96
C ILE A 368 13.41 23.83 -7.02
N GLN A 369 14.12 24.13 -8.11
CA GLN A 369 14.43 23.15 -9.16
C GLN A 369 15.29 21.98 -8.63
N LYS A 370 16.18 22.24 -7.65
CA LYS A 370 16.97 21.19 -7.00
C LYS A 370 16.15 20.32 -6.04
N LEU A 371 15.13 20.87 -5.39
CA LEU A 371 14.14 20.10 -4.64
C LEU A 371 13.33 19.18 -5.58
N ASP A 372 12.91 19.68 -6.74
CA ASP A 372 12.25 18.85 -7.77
C ASP A 372 13.15 17.72 -8.28
N GLU A 373 14.41 18.05 -8.62
CA GLU A 373 15.40 17.06 -9.05
C GLU A 373 15.56 15.94 -8.01
N ASN A 374 15.77 16.31 -6.75
CA ASN A 374 15.96 15.37 -5.66
C ASN A 374 14.71 14.51 -5.45
N ARG A 375 13.51 15.11 -5.46
CA ARG A 375 12.24 14.39 -5.33
C ARG A 375 12.03 13.37 -6.46
N ILE A 376 12.30 13.75 -7.71
CA ILE A 376 12.19 12.84 -8.85
C ILE A 376 13.21 11.70 -8.74
N ALA A 377 14.47 12.02 -8.40
CA ALA A 377 15.51 11.03 -8.20
C ALA A 377 15.19 10.04 -7.07
N ALA A 378 14.63 10.54 -5.96
CA ALA A 378 14.15 9.74 -4.84
C ALA A 378 12.98 8.83 -5.24
N ALA A 379 11.98 9.37 -5.93
CA ALA A 379 10.84 8.59 -6.43
C ALA A 379 11.27 7.46 -7.38
N TYR A 380 12.38 7.65 -8.10
CA TYR A 380 12.95 6.63 -8.99
C TYR A 380 13.94 5.68 -8.31
N GLY A 381 14.28 5.92 -7.04
CA GLY A 381 15.27 5.11 -6.32
C GLY A 381 16.67 5.20 -6.91
N VAL A 382 17.05 6.37 -7.46
CA VAL A 382 18.35 6.62 -8.11
C VAL A 382 19.22 7.61 -7.34
N ILE A 383 18.91 7.85 -6.07
CA ILE A 383 19.67 8.68 -5.15
C ILE A 383 19.65 8.07 -3.75
N THR A 384 20.70 8.30 -2.96
CA THR A 384 20.81 7.88 -1.56
C THR A 384 20.69 9.10 -0.65
N ALA A 385 20.28 8.92 0.61
CA ALA A 385 20.22 10.03 1.56
C ALA A 385 21.57 10.74 1.75
N LYS A 386 22.68 9.99 1.74
CA LYS A 386 24.03 10.58 1.81
C LYS A 386 24.32 11.45 0.59
N LYS A 387 23.97 11.01 -0.61
CA LYS A 387 24.13 11.82 -1.82
C LYS A 387 23.25 13.07 -1.78
N SER A 388 21.99 12.94 -1.35
CA SER A 388 21.09 14.08 -1.13
C SER A 388 21.68 15.10 -0.15
N MET A 389 22.21 14.65 1.00
CA MET A 389 22.89 15.53 1.97
C MET A 389 24.14 16.21 1.38
N ALA A 390 24.95 15.48 0.61
CA ALA A 390 26.10 16.05 -0.07
C ALA A 390 25.69 17.09 -1.13
N ASP A 391 24.57 16.88 -1.81
CA ASP A 391 24.02 17.83 -2.77
C ASP A 391 23.54 19.10 -2.08
N VAL A 392 22.93 19.02 -0.89
CA VAL A 392 22.61 20.21 -0.07
C VAL A 392 23.87 20.99 0.31
N ALA A 393 24.93 20.31 0.75
CA ALA A 393 26.20 20.97 1.04
C ALA A 393 26.80 21.66 -0.20
N ALA A 394 26.66 21.05 -1.38
CA ALA A 394 27.14 21.62 -2.64
C ALA A 394 26.36 22.86 -3.09
N LEU A 395 25.13 23.09 -2.59
CA LEU A 395 24.37 24.31 -2.86
C LEU A 395 24.98 25.56 -2.19
N LYS A 396 25.84 25.40 -1.18
CA LYS A 396 26.47 26.50 -0.43
C LYS A 396 25.43 27.51 0.09
N LEU A 397 24.36 26.99 0.68
CA LEU A 397 23.27 27.81 1.22
C LEU A 397 23.79 28.72 2.35
N PRO A 398 23.30 29.97 2.47
CA PRO A 398 23.77 30.91 3.49
C PRO A 398 23.30 30.53 4.90
N GLY A 399 24.04 30.98 5.91
CA GLY A 399 23.73 30.71 7.31
C GLY A 399 23.72 29.22 7.68
N GLU A 400 23.20 28.91 8.88
CA GLU A 400 23.08 27.53 9.39
C GLU A 400 21.67 26.95 9.21
N ILE A 401 20.67 27.82 9.03
CA ILE A 401 19.25 27.45 9.03
C ILE A 401 18.83 26.85 7.68
N TRP A 402 19.33 27.40 6.57
CA TRP A 402 19.02 26.86 5.26
C TRP A 402 19.47 25.41 5.08
N PRO A 403 20.74 25.03 5.35
CA PRO A 403 21.15 23.62 5.32
C PRO A 403 20.26 22.72 6.18
N PHE A 404 19.86 23.19 7.38
CA PHE A 404 19.02 22.43 8.30
C PHE A 404 17.63 22.11 7.73
N VAL A 405 16.91 23.12 7.22
CA VAL A 405 15.56 22.92 6.66
C VAL A 405 15.61 22.18 5.32
N VAL A 406 16.55 22.53 4.44
CA VAL A 406 16.66 21.92 3.10
C VAL A 406 17.11 20.46 3.18
N THR A 407 18.02 20.11 4.09
CA THR A 407 18.45 18.70 4.27
C THR A 407 17.27 17.80 4.56
N ARG A 408 16.34 18.24 5.42
CA ARG A 408 15.13 17.47 5.76
C ARG A 408 14.27 17.21 4.54
N ALA A 409 13.97 18.24 3.75
CA ALA A 409 13.21 18.10 2.51
C ALA A 409 13.91 17.16 1.50
N PHE A 410 15.25 17.20 1.45
CA PHE A 410 16.04 16.36 0.55
C PHE A 410 16.05 14.86 0.93
N VAL A 411 15.84 14.52 2.20
CA VAL A 411 15.82 13.13 2.68
C VAL A 411 14.46 12.71 3.25
N ASP A 412 13.41 13.49 2.98
CA ASP A 412 12.04 13.22 3.43
C ASP A 412 11.50 11.86 2.99
N TRP A 413 12.04 11.31 1.91
CA TRP A 413 11.69 9.99 1.39
C TRP A 413 12.38 8.83 2.13
N ASP A 414 13.49 9.09 2.85
CA ASP A 414 14.26 8.04 3.53
C ASP A 414 13.67 7.77 4.92
N VAL A 415 13.08 6.58 5.06
CA VAL A 415 12.47 6.11 6.31
C VAL A 415 13.49 5.84 7.42
N TRP A 416 14.79 5.75 7.11
CA TRP A 416 15.85 5.56 8.11
C TRP A 416 16.31 6.87 8.75
N VAL A 417 16.10 8.01 8.09
CA VAL A 417 16.50 9.31 8.63
C VAL A 417 15.44 9.80 9.61
N GLN A 418 15.87 10.05 10.85
CA GLN A 418 15.01 10.54 11.93
C GLN A 418 15.52 11.89 12.42
N TYR A 419 14.59 12.78 12.77
CA TYR A 419 14.87 14.10 13.33
C TYR A 419 14.12 14.27 14.64
N ASP A 420 14.75 14.92 15.61
CA ASP A 420 14.14 15.24 16.89
C ASP A 420 13.52 16.65 16.89
N ASN A 421 12.49 16.83 17.72
CA ASN A 421 11.83 18.12 17.88
C ASN A 421 12.60 19.13 18.75
N ALA A 422 13.62 18.71 19.52
CA ALA A 422 14.41 19.63 20.33
C ALA A 422 15.27 20.54 19.41
N SER A 423 15.92 19.95 18.42
CA SER A 423 16.68 20.69 17.40
C SER A 423 15.80 21.69 16.63
N LEU A 424 14.58 21.30 16.28
CA LEU A 424 13.62 22.18 15.60
C LEU A 424 13.06 23.26 16.54
N LYS A 425 12.91 22.95 17.83
CA LYS A 425 12.52 23.91 18.86
C LYS A 425 13.58 24.98 19.09
N MET A 426 14.87 24.62 19.05
CA MET A 426 15.96 25.60 19.13
C MET A 426 15.91 26.60 17.97
N LEU A 427 15.59 26.13 16.76
CA LEU A 427 15.36 27.01 15.61
C LEU A 427 14.21 28.00 15.89
N LEU A 428 13.07 27.49 16.38
CA LEU A 428 11.92 28.32 16.74
C LEU A 428 12.25 29.36 17.82
N ASP A 429 13.04 29.00 18.82
CA ASP A 429 13.47 29.94 19.87
C ASP A 429 14.37 31.05 19.32
N TYR A 430 15.15 30.76 18.28
CA TYR A 430 16.02 31.73 17.65
C TYR A 430 15.24 32.67 16.70
N GLU A 431 14.37 32.14 15.85
CA GLU A 431 13.72 32.92 14.79
C GLU A 431 12.34 33.48 15.16
N LEU A 432 11.60 32.81 16.04
CA LEU A 432 10.25 33.16 16.47
C LEU A 432 10.14 33.12 18.02
N PRO A 433 10.98 33.87 18.77
CA PRO A 433 11.10 33.70 20.22
C PRO A 433 9.78 33.93 20.96
N VAL A 434 9.49 33.05 21.92
CA VAL A 434 8.40 33.18 22.88
C VAL A 434 8.98 33.35 24.29
N LYS A 435 8.70 34.50 24.93
CA LYS A 435 9.25 34.84 26.25
C LYS A 435 8.92 33.77 27.31
N GLY A 436 9.95 33.24 27.97
CA GLY A 436 9.81 32.24 29.05
C GLY A 436 9.40 30.85 28.58
N HIS A 437 9.50 30.59 27.27
CA HIS A 437 9.12 29.31 26.66
C HIS A 437 10.24 28.74 25.79
N SER A 438 11.50 29.03 26.12
CA SER A 438 12.65 28.45 25.42
C SER A 438 12.84 26.97 25.76
N LEU A 439 13.55 26.22 24.92
CA LEU A 439 13.93 24.84 25.23
C LEU A 439 14.74 24.78 26.53
N GLU A 440 15.61 25.76 26.76
CA GLU A 440 16.39 25.87 28.00
C GLU A 440 15.47 26.03 29.23
N ASP A 441 14.46 26.89 29.15
CA ASP A 441 13.49 27.09 30.24
C ASP A 441 12.70 25.80 30.52
N MET A 442 12.26 25.11 29.46
CA MET A 442 11.54 23.83 29.55
C MET A 442 12.39 22.74 30.22
N VAL A 443 13.64 22.59 29.79
CA VAL A 443 14.56 21.59 30.32
C VAL A 443 14.93 21.93 31.76
N ARG A 444 15.29 23.19 32.07
CA ARG A 444 15.63 23.62 33.44
C ARG A 444 14.49 23.38 34.42
N GLY A 445 13.26 23.74 34.04
CA GLY A 445 12.06 23.49 34.85
C GLY A 445 11.78 22.00 35.08
N SER A 446 12.07 21.15 34.08
CA SER A 446 11.80 19.71 34.14
C SER A 446 12.91 18.90 34.81
N SER A 447 14.17 19.32 34.66
CA SER A 447 15.32 18.73 35.36
C SER A 447 15.20 18.91 36.88
N ALA A 448 14.56 19.99 37.34
CA ALA A 448 14.20 20.16 38.75
C ALA A 448 13.22 19.09 39.27
N LEU A 449 12.51 18.38 38.39
CA LEU A 449 11.56 17.32 38.71
C LEU A 449 12.16 15.90 38.63
N GLY A 450 13.42 15.75 38.17
CA GLY A 450 14.18 14.50 38.23
C GLY A 450 13.73 13.33 37.32
N ASP A 451 12.86 13.55 36.33
CA ASP A 451 12.30 12.49 35.47
C ASP A 451 12.72 12.66 33.99
N PRO A 452 13.70 11.87 33.51
CA PRO A 452 14.15 11.92 32.11
C PRO A 452 13.06 11.65 31.07
N ALA A 453 12.06 10.81 31.39
CA ALA A 453 10.98 10.51 30.46
C ALA A 453 10.07 11.72 30.24
N LYS A 454 9.82 12.51 31.29
CA LYS A 454 9.09 13.79 31.18
C LYS A 454 9.85 14.81 30.36
N ILE A 455 11.17 14.91 30.52
CA ILE A 455 12.01 15.81 29.71
C ILE A 455 11.87 15.45 28.22
N GLN A 456 11.94 14.17 27.87
CA GLN A 456 11.77 13.72 26.49
C GLN A 456 10.36 14.02 25.96
N ALA A 457 9.30 13.78 26.74
CA ALA A 457 7.93 14.08 26.33
C ALA A 457 7.72 15.58 26.06
N ILE A 458 8.30 16.44 26.90
CA ILE A 458 8.26 17.90 26.72
C ILE A 458 9.01 18.30 25.45
N ALA A 459 10.22 17.75 25.22
CA ALA A 459 10.97 18.01 24.00
C ALA A 459 10.19 17.58 22.73
N ASN A 460 9.52 16.43 22.78
CA ASN A 460 8.71 15.92 21.66
C ASN A 460 7.54 16.86 21.33
N LEU A 461 6.83 17.39 22.33
CA LEU A 461 5.66 18.28 22.14
C LEU A 461 6.02 19.77 22.02
N SER A 462 7.30 20.11 22.21
CA SER A 462 7.76 21.51 22.31
C SER A 462 7.44 22.36 21.08
N VAL A 463 7.51 21.81 19.87
CA VAL A 463 7.21 22.52 18.62
C VAL A 463 5.73 22.89 18.51
N LEU A 464 4.83 21.95 18.82
CA LEU A 464 3.38 22.19 18.84
C LEU A 464 3.01 23.27 19.86
N HIS A 465 3.54 23.15 21.08
CA HIS A 465 3.29 24.12 22.14
C HIS A 465 3.84 25.50 21.81
N HIS A 466 5.07 25.57 21.28
CA HIS A 466 5.69 26.82 20.89
C HIS A 466 4.81 27.60 19.91
N GLY A 467 4.31 26.97 18.85
CA GLY A 467 3.50 27.68 17.89
C GLY A 467 2.15 28.14 18.44
N ARG A 468 1.52 27.38 19.36
CA ARG A 468 0.32 27.85 20.08
C ARG A 468 0.62 29.10 20.92
N HIS A 469 1.71 29.07 21.68
CA HIS A 469 2.12 30.23 22.48
C HIS A 469 2.54 31.43 21.63
N PHE A 470 3.20 31.21 20.50
CA PHE A 470 3.56 32.27 19.57
C PHE A 470 2.32 32.96 19.00
N ILE A 471 1.31 32.18 18.59
CA ILE A 471 0.02 32.72 18.11
C ILE A 471 -0.69 33.50 19.21
N ASP A 472 -0.84 32.95 20.41
CA ASP A 472 -1.47 33.64 21.54
C ASP A 472 -0.75 34.96 21.88
N ALA A 473 0.59 34.96 21.90
CA ALA A 473 1.39 36.14 22.23
C ALA A 473 1.32 37.25 21.16
N ASN A 474 0.99 36.91 19.92
CA ASN A 474 0.96 37.83 18.78
C ASN A 474 -0.43 37.96 18.16
N VAL A 475 -1.47 37.53 18.88
CA VAL A 475 -2.80 37.33 18.30
C VAL A 475 -3.34 38.58 17.61
N ALA A 476 -3.18 39.77 18.21
CA ALA A 476 -3.68 41.03 17.66
C ALA A 476 -3.17 41.33 16.24
N ARG A 477 -1.94 40.91 15.92
CA ARG A 477 -1.35 41.04 14.58
C ARG A 477 -1.76 39.89 13.68
N LEU A 478 -1.69 38.66 14.18
CA LEU A 478 -1.79 37.45 13.36
C LEU A 478 -3.23 37.05 13.02
N CYS A 479 -4.24 37.36 13.85
CA CYS A 479 -5.64 37.00 13.58
C CYS A 479 -6.35 37.94 12.60
N CYS A 480 -5.84 39.16 12.49
CA CYS A 480 -6.71 40.31 12.28
C CYS A 480 -6.24 41.28 11.19
N GLU A 481 -5.08 41.00 10.59
CA GLU A 481 -4.60 41.55 9.34
C GLU A 481 -4.92 40.57 8.21
N PHE A 482 -5.64 41.02 7.18
CA PHE A 482 -6.01 40.17 6.04
C PHE A 482 -4.86 40.16 5.01
N MET A 483 -3.90 39.24 5.18
CA MET A 483 -2.72 39.10 4.31
C MET A 483 -2.52 37.64 3.86
N VAL A 484 -3.41 37.15 2.99
CA VAL A 484 -3.36 35.75 2.50
C VAL A 484 -2.51 35.56 1.24
N ASN A 485 -2.23 36.63 0.51
CA ASN A 485 -1.50 36.63 -0.76
C ASN A 485 -0.03 37.06 -0.59
N GLN A 486 0.45 37.27 0.63
CA GLN A 486 1.84 37.62 0.96
C GLN A 486 2.36 36.72 2.08
N PRO A 487 3.61 36.20 2.00
CA PRO A 487 4.17 35.36 3.04
C PRO A 487 4.32 36.12 4.36
N GLY A 488 3.89 35.52 5.47
CA GLY A 488 4.02 36.12 6.80
C GLY A 488 4.54 35.16 7.88
N PRO A 489 4.72 35.64 9.13
CA PRO A 489 5.19 34.82 10.25
C PRO A 489 4.36 33.56 10.50
N LEU A 490 3.03 33.60 10.26
CA LEU A 490 2.18 32.42 10.38
C LEU A 490 2.52 31.33 9.36
N ASP A 491 2.91 31.70 8.13
CA ASP A 491 3.27 30.74 7.08
C ASP A 491 4.57 30.02 7.42
N TYR A 492 5.56 30.76 7.91
CA TYR A 492 6.81 30.15 8.35
C TYR A 492 6.63 29.30 9.60
N LEU A 493 5.83 29.76 10.56
CA LEU A 493 5.46 28.94 11.71
C LEU A 493 4.74 27.66 11.29
N ALA A 494 3.81 27.72 10.33
CA ALA A 494 3.10 26.55 9.83
C ALA A 494 4.07 25.52 9.21
N LEU A 495 5.04 25.96 8.40
CA LEU A 495 6.07 25.08 7.85
C LEU A 495 6.83 24.33 8.97
N LEU A 496 7.28 25.05 10.00
CA LEU A 496 8.05 24.46 11.09
C LEU A 496 7.19 23.58 12.01
N GLN A 497 5.95 23.98 12.31
CA GLN A 497 5.03 23.18 13.11
C GLN A 497 4.70 21.85 12.44
N GLU A 498 4.37 21.88 11.14
CA GLU A 498 4.06 20.64 10.40
C GLU A 498 5.28 19.74 10.23
N THR A 499 6.49 20.33 10.13
CA THR A 499 7.73 19.56 10.20
C THR A 499 7.89 18.86 11.56
N GLY A 500 7.55 19.54 12.66
CA GLY A 500 7.56 18.95 14.00
C GLY A 500 6.50 17.87 14.19
N ASN A 501 5.33 18.01 13.58
CA ASN A 501 4.28 16.99 13.57
C ASN A 501 4.76 15.73 12.83
N ASP A 502 5.35 15.87 11.63
CA ASP A 502 5.86 14.72 10.86
C ASP A 502 6.96 13.97 11.60
N ASN A 503 7.91 14.67 12.26
CA ASN A 503 8.98 14.01 13.02
C ASN A 503 8.45 12.97 14.01
N LEU A 504 7.35 13.29 14.72
CA LEU A 504 6.76 12.38 15.70
C LEU A 504 6.08 11.18 15.02
N MET A 505 5.32 11.40 13.95
CA MET A 505 4.60 10.34 13.24
C MET A 505 5.58 9.40 12.51
N ARG A 506 6.59 9.97 11.87
CA ARG A 506 7.70 9.24 11.25
C ARG A 506 8.44 8.37 12.25
N TYR A 507 8.64 8.86 13.48
CA TYR A 507 9.30 8.08 14.52
C TYR A 507 8.46 6.89 14.98
N ILE A 508 7.12 7.01 15.06
CA ILE A 508 6.22 5.88 15.30
C ILE A 508 6.38 4.82 14.19
N ASN A 509 6.38 5.25 12.93
CA ASN A 509 6.59 4.38 11.78
C ASN A 509 7.95 3.69 11.82
N PHE A 510 9.01 4.46 12.10
CA PHE A 510 10.37 3.96 12.20
C PHE A 510 10.50 2.86 13.26
N LEU A 511 10.00 3.09 14.47
CA LEU A 511 10.05 2.09 15.54
C LEU A 511 9.27 0.83 15.18
N SER A 512 8.12 0.96 14.51
CA SER A 512 7.23 -0.17 14.22
C SER A 512 7.60 -0.96 12.97
N TYR A 513 7.87 -0.31 11.84
CA TYR A 513 8.15 -0.94 10.55
C TYR A 513 9.62 -1.08 10.25
N VAL A 514 10.41 -0.04 10.46
CA VAL A 514 11.83 -0.02 10.08
C VAL A 514 12.66 -0.82 11.08
N GLN A 515 12.47 -0.58 12.38
CA GLN A 515 13.15 -1.33 13.44
C GLN A 515 12.42 -2.63 13.83
N GLY A 516 11.15 -2.79 13.48
CA GLY A 516 10.37 -3.98 13.83
C GLY A 516 10.08 -4.11 15.33
N THR A 517 9.96 -2.99 16.06
CA THR A 517 9.72 -2.93 17.51
C THR A 517 8.37 -2.29 17.88
N PRO A 518 7.23 -2.90 17.50
CA PRO A 518 5.90 -2.32 17.71
C PRO A 518 5.56 -2.05 19.19
N ALA A 519 6.14 -2.81 20.14
CA ALA A 519 6.00 -2.55 21.57
C ALA A 519 6.62 -1.21 22.02
N LYS A 520 7.76 -0.81 21.43
CA LYS A 520 8.35 0.51 21.70
C LYS A 520 7.53 1.61 21.02
N ALA A 521 7.06 1.34 19.80
CA ALA A 521 6.25 2.28 19.04
C ALA A 521 4.94 2.63 19.77
N ILE A 522 4.24 1.65 20.36
CA ILE A 522 2.98 1.92 21.08
C ILE A 522 3.21 2.72 22.37
N VAL A 523 4.31 2.47 23.08
CA VAL A 523 4.70 3.27 24.25
C VAL A 523 4.96 4.72 23.86
N PHE A 524 5.71 4.94 22.78
CA PHE A 524 5.94 6.29 22.27
C PHE A 524 4.63 6.95 21.79
N ALA A 525 3.80 6.25 21.02
CA ALA A 525 2.51 6.77 20.56
C ALA A 525 1.61 7.18 21.74
N ASN A 526 1.55 6.36 22.80
CA ASN A 526 0.81 6.68 24.03
C ASN A 526 1.35 7.94 24.74
N SER A 527 2.67 8.20 24.67
CA SER A 527 3.28 9.37 25.33
C SER A 527 2.86 10.72 24.73
N ILE A 528 2.39 10.72 23.48
CA ILE A 528 1.93 11.93 22.77
C ILE A 528 0.41 11.93 22.48
N ASP A 529 -0.30 10.86 22.88
CA ASP A 529 -1.72 10.63 22.55
C ASP A 529 -2.61 11.79 22.99
N ALA A 530 -2.40 12.32 24.20
CA ALA A 530 -3.20 13.43 24.73
C ALA A 530 -3.19 14.70 23.85
N SER A 531 -2.15 14.89 23.03
CA SER A 531 -2.05 16.03 22.11
C SER A 531 -2.52 15.72 20.70
N TYR A 532 -2.38 14.47 20.23
CA TYR A 532 -2.61 14.08 18.84
C TYR A 532 -3.79 13.13 18.62
N LYS A 533 -4.49 12.73 19.68
CA LYS A 533 -5.66 11.87 19.55
C LYS A 533 -6.70 12.52 18.62
N GLY A 534 -7.13 11.78 17.61
CA GLY A 534 -8.02 12.30 16.58
C GLY A 534 -7.31 12.96 15.38
N TYR A 535 -5.99 13.16 15.42
CA TYR A 535 -5.22 13.64 14.27
C TYR A 535 -5.09 12.48 13.26
N PRO A 536 -5.49 12.64 11.99
CA PRO A 536 -5.58 11.51 11.06
C PRO A 536 -4.26 10.78 10.85
N TYR A 537 -3.15 11.50 10.68
CA TYR A 537 -1.84 10.88 10.47
C TYR A 537 -1.37 10.11 11.72
N TYR A 538 -1.63 10.63 12.92
CA TYR A 538 -1.36 9.90 14.18
C TYR A 538 -2.20 8.63 14.29
N ALA A 539 -3.51 8.72 14.04
CA ALA A 539 -4.40 7.56 14.10
C ALA A 539 -3.97 6.49 13.08
N MET A 540 -3.52 6.90 11.89
CA MET A 540 -2.99 6.00 10.89
C MET A 540 -1.73 5.27 11.35
N GLU A 541 -0.71 6.00 11.84
CA GLU A 541 0.52 5.34 12.31
C GLU A 541 0.27 4.48 13.56
N ARG A 542 -0.60 4.90 14.47
CA ARG A 542 -1.03 4.08 15.62
C ARG A 542 -1.72 2.80 15.18
N SER A 543 -2.62 2.86 14.19
CA SER A 543 -3.27 1.68 13.61
C SER A 543 -2.25 0.64 13.15
N LYS A 544 -1.22 1.07 12.42
CA LYS A 544 -0.21 0.13 11.95
C LYS A 544 0.56 -0.56 13.09
N VAL A 545 0.82 0.16 14.18
CA VAL A 545 1.45 -0.41 15.39
C VAL A 545 0.55 -1.49 16.00
N GLU A 546 -0.73 -1.16 16.20
CA GLU A 546 -1.72 -2.06 16.82
C GLU A 546 -1.93 -3.33 15.97
N ALA A 547 -1.98 -3.21 14.64
CA ALA A 547 -2.07 -4.35 13.74
C ALA A 547 -0.88 -5.30 13.89
N ARG A 548 0.35 -4.76 14.05
CA ARG A 548 1.54 -5.59 14.27
C ARG A 548 1.55 -6.27 15.64
N LEU A 549 1.05 -5.60 16.68
CA LEU A 549 0.89 -6.23 18.00
C LEU A 549 -0.17 -7.33 17.96
N ALA A 550 -1.25 -7.16 17.18
CA ALA A 550 -2.31 -8.16 17.05
C ALA A 550 -1.83 -9.48 16.42
N VAL A 551 -0.80 -9.43 15.56
CA VAL A 551 -0.16 -10.63 14.98
C VAL A 551 0.46 -11.51 16.06
N SER A 552 1.09 -10.92 17.08
CA SER A 552 1.70 -11.64 18.21
C SER A 552 0.78 -11.84 19.41
N GLY A 553 -0.35 -11.14 19.48
CA GLY A 553 -1.30 -11.22 20.59
C GLY A 553 -2.12 -12.52 20.58
N GLY A 554 -2.55 -12.96 21.76
CA GLY A 554 -3.46 -14.11 21.94
C GLY A 554 -4.83 -13.69 22.50
N GLY A 555 -5.85 -14.53 22.30
CA GLY A 555 -7.14 -14.40 22.98
C GLY A 555 -7.81 -13.03 22.85
N SER A 556 -8.19 -12.46 24.00
CA SER A 556 -8.89 -11.16 24.08
C SER A 556 -8.03 -9.96 23.71
N GLU A 557 -6.71 -10.02 23.95
CA GLU A 557 -5.77 -8.96 23.59
C GLU A 557 -5.73 -8.78 22.07
N LYS A 558 -5.59 -9.89 21.33
CA LYS A 558 -5.65 -9.87 19.86
C LYS A 558 -6.96 -9.27 19.36
N ALA A 559 -8.10 -9.70 19.91
CA ALA A 559 -9.40 -9.18 19.49
C ALA A 559 -9.54 -7.67 19.77
N ALA A 560 -9.00 -7.18 20.89
CA ALA A 560 -8.99 -5.77 21.23
C ALA A 560 -8.08 -4.96 20.28
N LEU A 561 -6.88 -5.46 19.98
CA LEU A 561 -5.96 -4.83 19.03
C LEU A 561 -6.50 -4.84 17.60
N ASP A 562 -7.10 -5.96 17.17
CA ASP A 562 -7.75 -6.11 15.87
C ASP A 562 -8.88 -5.09 15.68
N LYS A 563 -9.65 -4.86 16.75
CA LYS A 563 -10.66 -3.81 16.76
C LYS A 563 -10.02 -2.42 16.68
N ALA A 564 -9.09 -2.12 17.58
CA ALA A 564 -8.48 -0.80 17.71
C ALA A 564 -7.82 -0.34 16.40
N TYR A 565 -7.04 -1.20 15.75
CA TYR A 565 -6.33 -0.78 14.54
C TYR A 565 -7.31 -0.47 13.39
N ARG A 566 -8.40 -1.25 13.26
CA ARG A 566 -9.41 -1.02 12.21
C ARG A 566 -10.18 0.27 12.45
N GLU A 567 -10.55 0.54 13.70
CA GLU A 567 -11.21 1.78 14.08
C GLU A 567 -10.29 2.98 13.80
N ASN A 568 -9.01 2.91 14.20
CA ASN A 568 -8.04 3.97 13.96
C ASN A 568 -7.78 4.21 12.46
N ALA A 569 -7.64 3.15 11.65
CA ALA A 569 -7.48 3.30 10.20
C ALA A 569 -8.72 3.94 9.55
N PHE A 570 -9.91 3.44 9.85
CA PHE A 570 -11.13 3.99 9.26
C PHE A 570 -11.40 5.43 9.72
N ASN A 571 -11.06 5.76 10.98
CA ASN A 571 -11.15 7.12 11.49
C ASN A 571 -10.19 8.07 10.78
N ALA A 572 -8.94 7.66 10.55
CA ALA A 572 -7.99 8.45 9.75
C ALA A 572 -8.55 8.71 8.34
N TYR A 573 -9.03 7.66 7.68
CA TYR A 573 -9.64 7.74 6.35
C TYR A 573 -10.86 8.68 6.29
N TYR A 574 -11.74 8.60 7.29
CA TYR A 574 -12.90 9.47 7.38
C TYR A 574 -12.51 10.91 7.70
N TRP A 575 -11.60 11.17 8.65
CA TRP A 575 -11.26 12.53 9.07
C TRP A 575 -10.44 13.33 8.04
N GLU A 576 -9.75 12.67 7.09
CA GLU A 576 -9.03 13.32 5.99
C GLU A 576 -9.94 14.03 4.97
N GLN A 577 -11.17 13.52 4.78
CA GLN A 577 -12.22 14.14 3.95
C GLN A 577 -11.84 14.42 2.47
N GLY A 578 -10.88 13.67 1.91
CA GLY A 578 -10.51 13.72 0.50
C GLY A 578 -9.39 12.76 0.13
N GLN A 579 -8.98 12.77 -1.15
CA GLN A 579 -7.86 11.98 -1.66
C GLN A 579 -6.52 12.52 -1.11
N SER A 580 -6.01 11.90 -0.04
CA SER A 580 -4.70 12.20 0.56
C SER A 580 -3.87 10.93 0.74
N LEU A 581 -2.57 11.06 0.97
CA LEU A 581 -1.64 9.98 1.30
C LEU A 581 -2.05 9.26 2.59
N VAL A 582 -2.53 10.00 3.59
CA VAL A 582 -3.06 9.41 4.83
C VAL A 582 -4.31 8.59 4.55
N ALA A 583 -5.25 9.13 3.74
CA ALA A 583 -6.45 8.40 3.34
C ALA A 583 -6.13 7.15 2.52
N ASN A 584 -5.19 7.25 1.57
CA ASN A 584 -4.74 6.12 0.76
C ASN A 584 -4.12 5.01 1.64
N ARG A 585 -3.20 5.37 2.53
CA ARG A 585 -2.58 4.42 3.46
C ARG A 585 -3.60 3.79 4.40
N ALA A 586 -4.56 4.58 4.90
CA ALA A 586 -5.63 4.07 5.74
C ALA A 586 -6.47 3.02 5.02
N GLN A 587 -6.80 3.27 3.75
CA GLN A 587 -7.47 2.32 2.89
C GLN A 587 -6.67 1.03 2.73
N GLU A 588 -5.37 1.10 2.41
CA GLU A 588 -4.49 -0.07 2.36
C GLU A 588 -4.54 -0.87 3.67
N GLN A 589 -4.54 -0.19 4.81
CA GLN A 589 -4.48 -0.82 6.12
C GLN A 589 -5.74 -1.59 6.50
N PHE A 590 -6.95 -1.05 6.27
CA PHE A 590 -8.17 -1.78 6.63
C PHE A 590 -8.67 -2.75 5.54
N HIS A 591 -8.10 -2.72 4.33
CA HIS A 591 -8.32 -3.73 3.30
C HIS A 591 -7.33 -4.90 3.34
N ALA A 592 -6.21 -4.78 4.08
CA ALA A 592 -5.12 -5.74 4.09
C ALA A 592 -5.51 -7.19 4.42
N ASP A 593 -6.62 -7.42 5.13
CA ASP A 593 -7.06 -8.76 5.54
C ASP A 593 -8.41 -9.19 4.97
N GLY A 594 -8.97 -8.41 4.04
CA GLY A 594 -10.19 -8.73 3.32
C GLY A 594 -11.47 -8.77 4.16
N LYS A 595 -11.45 -8.31 5.42
CA LYS A 595 -12.61 -8.32 6.32
C LYS A 595 -12.99 -6.90 6.75
N PRO A 596 -13.83 -6.19 5.99
CA PRO A 596 -14.12 -4.81 6.31
C PRO A 596 -14.92 -4.71 7.62
N TYR A 597 -14.37 -4.00 8.60
CA TYR A 597 -14.89 -3.92 9.98
C TYR A 597 -16.34 -3.40 10.06
N TYR A 598 -16.66 -2.40 9.23
CA TYR A 598 -17.98 -1.77 9.15
C TYR A 598 -18.83 -2.33 8.00
N GLY A 599 -18.50 -3.53 7.52
CA GLY A 599 -19.10 -4.11 6.32
C GLY A 599 -18.53 -3.53 5.03
N TYR A 600 -18.97 -4.08 3.89
CA TYR A 600 -18.54 -3.62 2.57
C TYR A 600 -18.82 -2.13 2.41
N HIS A 601 -17.81 -1.40 1.97
CA HIS A 601 -17.89 0.01 1.59
C HIS A 601 -16.99 0.21 0.39
N ASP A 602 -17.39 1.14 -0.45
CA ASP A 602 -16.64 1.51 -1.63
C ASP A 602 -15.55 2.54 -1.26
N ASN A 603 -14.69 2.85 -2.22
CA ASN A 603 -13.79 3.99 -2.12
C ASN A 603 -14.62 5.28 -1.94
N LEU A 604 -14.39 6.05 -0.89
CA LEU A 604 -15.20 7.23 -0.56
C LEU A 604 -14.89 8.38 -1.50
N TYR A 605 -13.64 8.48 -1.94
CA TYR A 605 -13.12 9.67 -2.62
C TYR A 605 -12.78 9.43 -4.09
N TYR A 606 -13.05 8.26 -4.67
CA TYR A 606 -12.67 7.98 -6.07
C TYR A 606 -13.32 8.91 -7.10
N THR A 607 -14.41 9.58 -6.74
CA THR A 607 -15.09 10.54 -7.62
C THR A 607 -14.54 11.95 -7.52
N ASP A 608 -13.70 12.24 -6.53
CA ASP A 608 -13.16 13.59 -6.34
C ASP A 608 -12.23 13.98 -7.49
N ILE A 609 -12.29 15.25 -7.90
CA ILE A 609 -11.45 15.80 -8.98
C ILE A 609 -10.53 16.93 -8.49
N PRO A 610 -9.29 17.04 -9.00
CA PRO A 610 -8.64 16.08 -9.90
C PRO A 610 -8.35 14.75 -9.21
N TYR A 611 -8.27 13.69 -10.00
CA TYR A 611 -7.87 12.38 -9.47
C TYR A 611 -6.36 12.40 -9.14
N ARG A 612 -6.01 12.10 -7.88
CA ARG A 612 -4.63 12.09 -7.38
C ARG A 612 -3.88 10.85 -7.90
N PRO A 613 -2.67 11.00 -8.44
CA PRO A 613 -1.95 9.89 -9.07
C PRO A 613 -1.47 8.80 -8.09
N TYR A 614 -1.38 9.09 -6.80
CA TYR A 614 -1.01 8.11 -5.78
C TYR A 614 -2.21 7.42 -5.12
N TYR A 615 -3.43 7.84 -5.45
CA TYR A 615 -4.63 7.39 -4.75
C TYR A 615 -5.20 6.13 -5.40
N TRP A 616 -5.80 5.26 -4.58
CA TRP A 616 -6.26 3.95 -5.01
C TRP A 616 -7.42 4.02 -6.00
N THR A 617 -7.24 3.42 -7.19
CA THR A 617 -8.17 3.45 -8.33
C THR A 617 -9.33 2.46 -8.29
N TRP A 618 -9.30 1.49 -7.37
CA TRP A 618 -10.37 0.50 -7.19
C TRP A 618 -11.64 1.17 -6.66
N ALA A 619 -12.77 0.94 -7.33
CA ALA A 619 -14.07 1.48 -6.96
C ALA A 619 -15.24 0.65 -7.53
N ASP A 620 -16.48 1.00 -7.15
CA ASP A 620 -17.74 0.49 -7.69
C ASP A 620 -17.82 -1.05 -7.67
N GLY A 621 -17.57 -1.67 -6.52
CA GLY A 621 -17.56 -3.14 -6.43
C GLY A 621 -16.39 -3.81 -7.14
N GLY A 622 -15.41 -3.04 -7.60
CA GLY A 622 -14.35 -3.51 -8.50
C GLY A 622 -14.76 -3.55 -9.96
N ASN A 623 -15.69 -2.69 -10.38
CA ASN A 623 -16.06 -2.51 -11.77
C ASN A 623 -14.81 -2.20 -12.62
N PRO A 624 -14.45 -3.05 -13.59
CA PRO A 624 -13.25 -2.87 -14.41
C PRO A 624 -13.20 -1.54 -15.15
N ASP A 625 -14.32 -1.07 -15.70
CA ASP A 625 -14.37 0.15 -16.50
C ASP A 625 -14.12 1.39 -15.62
N THR A 626 -14.69 1.38 -14.40
CA THR A 626 -14.44 2.43 -13.41
C THR A 626 -12.98 2.43 -12.97
N ASN A 627 -12.39 1.26 -12.71
CA ASN A 627 -10.99 1.15 -12.30
C ASN A 627 -10.06 1.67 -13.42
N VAL A 628 -10.29 1.25 -14.67
CA VAL A 628 -9.52 1.73 -15.83
C VAL A 628 -9.66 3.24 -15.99
N SER A 629 -10.87 3.78 -15.90
CA SER A 629 -11.09 5.23 -15.98
C SER A 629 -10.34 6.00 -14.89
N ASN A 630 -10.30 5.47 -13.67
CA ASN A 630 -9.55 6.07 -12.56
C ASN A 630 -8.04 5.97 -12.78
N ASP A 631 -7.54 4.83 -13.26
CA ASP A 631 -6.12 4.65 -13.61
C ASP A 631 -5.67 5.59 -14.73
N GLU A 632 -6.51 5.79 -15.74
CA GLU A 632 -6.23 6.76 -16.81
C GLU A 632 -6.17 8.19 -16.27
N ALA A 633 -7.10 8.57 -15.38
CA ALA A 633 -7.10 9.89 -14.74
C ALA A 633 -5.87 10.09 -13.84
N ALA A 634 -5.54 9.08 -13.02
CA ALA A 634 -4.34 9.05 -12.20
C ALA A 634 -3.08 9.18 -13.07
N PHE A 635 -2.97 8.41 -14.16
CA PHE A 635 -1.83 8.43 -15.07
C PHE A 635 -1.66 9.77 -15.81
N ARG A 636 -2.76 10.42 -16.21
CA ARG A 636 -2.70 11.78 -16.82
C ARG A 636 -2.13 12.82 -15.85
N ASN A 637 -2.47 12.69 -14.57
CA ASN A 637 -1.99 13.58 -13.51
C ASN A 637 -0.64 13.16 -12.87
N ALA A 638 -0.13 11.97 -13.19
CA ALA A 638 1.14 11.46 -12.65
C ALA A 638 2.35 12.24 -13.16
N THR A 639 3.18 12.71 -12.24
CA THR A 639 4.47 13.37 -12.54
C THR A 639 5.63 12.40 -12.32
N THR A 640 5.63 11.71 -11.17
CA THR A 640 6.65 10.73 -10.77
C THR A 640 6.07 9.35 -10.45
N GLU A 641 4.75 9.23 -10.36
CA GLU A 641 4.02 8.06 -9.87
C GLU A 641 3.92 6.96 -10.93
N ILE A 642 5.05 6.38 -11.32
CA ILE A 642 5.12 5.35 -12.37
C ILE A 642 4.29 4.10 -12.08
N GLN A 643 3.87 3.90 -10.83
CA GLN A 643 2.99 2.78 -10.49
C GLN A 643 1.62 2.88 -11.17
N THR A 644 1.14 4.09 -11.47
CA THR A 644 -0.10 4.30 -12.25
C THR A 644 -0.02 3.69 -13.64
N LEU A 645 1.15 3.81 -14.29
CA LEU A 645 1.42 3.20 -15.58
C LEU A 645 1.43 1.67 -15.48
N ALA A 646 2.04 1.11 -14.43
CA ALA A 646 2.06 -0.33 -14.21
C ALA A 646 0.65 -0.90 -13.93
N GLN A 647 -0.17 -0.19 -13.14
CA GLN A 647 -1.56 -0.55 -12.87
C GLN A 647 -2.42 -0.47 -14.14
N LEU A 648 -2.28 0.60 -14.92
CA LEU A 648 -3.01 0.74 -16.18
C LEU A 648 -2.59 -0.33 -17.21
N ALA A 649 -1.29 -0.60 -17.34
CA ALA A 649 -0.78 -1.68 -18.19
C ALA A 649 -1.31 -3.04 -17.74
N TYR A 650 -1.36 -3.28 -16.42
CA TYR A 650 -1.97 -4.45 -15.82
C TYR A 650 -3.44 -4.56 -16.23
N HIS A 651 -4.27 -3.53 -16.05
CA HIS A 651 -5.69 -3.55 -16.45
C HIS A 651 -5.93 -3.61 -17.97
N TYR A 652 -5.04 -3.08 -18.81
CA TYR A 652 -5.12 -3.28 -20.26
C TYR A 652 -4.78 -4.72 -20.69
N GLY A 653 -3.86 -5.39 -19.99
CA GLY A 653 -3.60 -6.83 -20.15
C GLY A 653 -4.73 -7.70 -19.57
N LEU A 654 -5.29 -7.20 -18.47
CA LEU A 654 -6.56 -7.40 -17.75
C LEU A 654 -7.81 -7.95 -18.48
N TYR A 655 -8.31 -7.06 -19.31
CA TYR A 655 -9.72 -6.88 -19.63
C TYR A 655 -9.87 -6.90 -21.15
N PRO A 656 -11.07 -6.76 -21.74
CA PRO A 656 -11.22 -6.79 -23.21
C PRO A 656 -10.39 -5.75 -23.99
N HIS A 657 -9.64 -4.86 -23.34
CA HIS A 657 -8.71 -3.88 -23.90
C HIS A 657 -7.35 -4.45 -24.38
N LYS A 658 -7.27 -5.76 -24.65
CA LYS A 658 -6.05 -6.42 -25.12
C LYS A 658 -5.55 -5.78 -26.42
N GLY A 659 -4.42 -5.09 -26.35
CA GLY A 659 -3.81 -4.37 -27.47
C GLY A 659 -3.41 -2.93 -27.15
N GLN A 660 -3.95 -2.34 -26.07
CA GLN A 660 -3.65 -0.96 -25.67
C GLN A 660 -2.30 -0.79 -24.96
N VAL A 661 -1.69 -1.86 -24.44
CA VAL A 661 -0.39 -1.81 -23.73
C VAL A 661 0.72 -1.20 -24.60
N SER A 662 0.81 -1.57 -25.88
CA SER A 662 1.85 -1.02 -26.77
C SER A 662 1.64 0.48 -27.02
N GLU A 663 0.38 0.93 -27.14
CA GLU A 663 0.08 2.36 -27.30
C GLU A 663 0.37 3.14 -26.01
N LEU A 664 0.05 2.55 -24.85
CA LEU A 664 0.43 3.08 -23.55
C LEU A 664 1.96 3.22 -23.43
N MET A 665 2.74 2.22 -23.86
CA MET A 665 4.22 2.28 -23.87
C MET A 665 4.76 3.33 -24.84
N LYS A 666 4.08 3.61 -25.96
CA LYS A 666 4.45 4.74 -26.83
C LYS A 666 4.15 6.09 -26.19
N SER A 667 3.04 6.21 -25.47
CA SER A 667 2.61 7.46 -24.82
C SER A 667 3.61 7.98 -23.77
N ILE A 668 4.51 7.11 -23.29
CA ILE A 668 5.55 7.45 -22.30
C ILE A 668 6.94 7.68 -22.92
N ALA A 669 7.06 7.82 -24.24
CA ALA A 669 8.34 7.98 -24.92
C ALA A 669 9.19 9.13 -24.35
N GLY A 670 8.58 10.21 -23.89
CA GLY A 670 9.24 11.33 -23.20
C GLY A 670 8.92 11.49 -21.71
N ARG A 671 8.25 10.50 -21.09
CA ARG A 671 7.86 10.53 -19.67
C ARG A 671 8.66 9.54 -18.86
N PHE A 672 8.85 9.84 -17.58
CA PHE A 672 9.57 9.01 -16.60
C PHE A 672 11.00 8.64 -17.03
N THR A 673 11.64 9.49 -17.84
CA THR A 673 13.00 9.26 -18.33
C THR A 673 13.98 9.38 -17.17
N GLY A 674 14.85 8.39 -17.02
CA GLY A 674 15.71 8.25 -15.84
C GLY A 674 15.14 7.38 -14.72
N SER A 675 13.93 6.83 -14.88
CA SER A 675 13.37 5.83 -13.96
C SER A 675 13.74 4.40 -14.38
N PRO A 676 14.41 3.60 -13.53
CA PRO A 676 14.64 2.19 -13.80
C PRO A 676 13.34 1.39 -14.02
N ARG A 677 12.27 1.74 -13.29
CA ARG A 677 10.95 1.10 -13.41
C ARG A 677 10.30 1.28 -14.78
N ARG A 678 10.60 2.38 -15.50
CA ARG A 678 10.13 2.58 -16.88
C ARG A 678 10.68 1.48 -17.78
N ASN A 679 11.97 1.23 -17.66
CA ASN A 679 12.65 0.21 -18.44
C ASN A 679 12.23 -1.20 -18.01
N GLU A 680 11.89 -1.45 -16.73
CA GLU A 680 11.29 -2.73 -16.31
C GLU A 680 9.97 -3.03 -17.05
N LEU A 681 9.11 -2.03 -17.25
CA LEU A 681 7.88 -2.21 -18.02
C LEU A 681 8.17 -2.49 -19.51
N LEU A 682 9.15 -1.78 -20.10
CA LEU A 682 9.61 -2.05 -21.46
C LEU A 682 10.27 -3.44 -21.60
N VAL A 683 10.92 -3.93 -20.54
CA VAL A 683 11.47 -5.29 -20.46
C VAL A 683 10.34 -6.31 -20.51
N VAL A 684 9.27 -6.12 -19.74
CA VAL A 684 8.09 -6.99 -19.81
C VAL A 684 7.51 -7.01 -21.22
N GLU A 685 7.30 -5.85 -21.87
CA GLU A 685 6.81 -5.77 -23.24
C GLU A 685 7.76 -6.46 -24.25
N ALA A 686 9.07 -6.30 -24.09
CA ALA A 686 10.06 -6.96 -24.93
C ALA A 686 10.00 -8.48 -24.77
N LEU A 687 9.90 -8.98 -23.53
CA LEU A 687 9.79 -10.41 -23.25
C LEU A 687 8.47 -11.01 -23.76
N GLU A 688 7.36 -10.28 -23.68
CA GLU A 688 6.07 -10.68 -24.27
C GLU A 688 6.16 -10.83 -25.79
N ARG A 689 6.91 -9.97 -26.47
CA ARG A 689 7.23 -10.07 -27.90
C ARG A 689 8.31 -11.12 -28.23
N GLY A 690 8.90 -11.72 -27.21
CA GLY A 690 9.96 -12.70 -27.37
C GLY A 690 11.34 -12.11 -27.67
N ASP A 691 11.53 -10.81 -27.49
CA ASP A 691 12.77 -10.10 -27.71
C ASP A 691 13.60 -10.03 -26.41
N GLY A 692 14.19 -11.17 -26.05
CA GLY A 692 15.06 -11.28 -24.88
C GLY A 692 16.33 -10.42 -24.98
N ALA A 693 16.78 -10.09 -26.20
CA ALA A 693 17.97 -9.27 -26.40
C ALA A 693 17.72 -7.81 -26.01
N SER A 694 16.59 -7.24 -26.46
CA SER A 694 16.17 -5.90 -26.03
C SER A 694 15.90 -5.84 -24.54
N ALA A 695 15.27 -6.87 -23.96
CA ALA A 695 15.09 -6.98 -22.51
C ALA A 695 16.42 -6.94 -21.74
N GLN A 696 17.43 -7.72 -22.16
CA GLN A 696 18.75 -7.66 -21.55
C GLN A 696 19.44 -6.30 -21.73
N ALA A 697 19.30 -5.67 -22.89
CA ALA A 697 19.88 -4.35 -23.17
C ALA A 697 19.31 -3.27 -22.24
N LEU A 698 17.98 -3.24 -22.08
CA LEU A 698 17.28 -2.32 -21.17
C LEU A 698 17.71 -2.49 -19.71
N LEU A 699 17.89 -3.74 -19.26
CA LEU A 699 18.36 -4.02 -17.90
C LEU A 699 19.81 -3.59 -17.68
N ARG A 700 20.67 -3.74 -18.70
CA ARG A 700 22.05 -3.22 -18.64
C ARG A 700 22.08 -1.69 -18.64
N GLU A 701 21.19 -1.06 -19.38
CA GLU A 701 21.01 0.40 -19.33
C GLU A 701 20.58 0.85 -17.93
N ASN A 702 19.63 0.15 -17.29
CA ASN A 702 19.25 0.43 -15.91
C ASN A 702 20.42 0.31 -14.94
N ILE A 703 21.23 -0.74 -15.06
CA ILE A 703 22.42 -0.93 -14.23
C ILE A 703 23.40 0.24 -14.41
N LYS A 704 23.57 0.75 -15.63
CA LYS A 704 24.40 1.94 -15.90
C LYS A 704 23.79 3.21 -15.31
N LEU A 705 22.48 3.36 -15.40
CA LEU A 705 21.72 4.52 -14.93
C LEU A 705 21.68 4.60 -13.40
N SER A 706 21.48 3.46 -12.73
CA SER A 706 21.43 3.34 -11.27
C SER A 706 22.15 2.07 -10.81
N PRO A 707 23.47 2.14 -10.60
CA PRO A 707 24.29 0.98 -10.20
C PRO A 707 23.91 0.36 -8.85
N ALA A 708 23.21 1.12 -7.99
CA ALA A 708 22.70 0.70 -6.69
C ALA A 708 21.29 0.08 -6.76
N TYR A 709 20.62 0.08 -7.92
CA TYR A 709 19.25 -0.42 -8.04
C TYR A 709 19.20 -1.95 -8.25
N TRP A 710 19.06 -2.68 -7.14
CA TRP A 710 19.11 -4.16 -7.09
C TRP A 710 18.20 -4.86 -8.11
N ALA A 711 16.96 -4.39 -8.29
CA ALA A 711 15.97 -5.09 -9.11
C ALA A 711 16.42 -5.29 -10.56
N SER A 712 17.28 -4.42 -11.11
CA SER A 712 17.82 -4.61 -12.47
C SER A 712 18.88 -5.71 -12.54
N TYR A 713 19.68 -5.90 -11.48
CA TYR A 713 20.60 -7.02 -11.37
C TYR A 713 19.85 -8.34 -11.17
N ASP A 714 18.83 -8.33 -10.30
CA ASP A 714 17.93 -9.46 -10.08
C ASP A 714 17.26 -9.94 -11.37
N ALA A 715 16.56 -9.04 -12.07
CA ALA A 715 15.88 -9.37 -13.33
C ALA A 715 16.85 -9.84 -14.43
N LEU A 716 18.01 -9.20 -14.58
CA LEU A 716 19.00 -9.60 -15.59
C LEU A 716 19.62 -10.97 -15.25
N GLY A 717 19.96 -11.18 -13.99
CA GLY A 717 20.50 -12.45 -13.51
C GLY A 717 19.52 -13.61 -13.70
N LYS A 718 18.24 -13.42 -13.36
CA LYS A 718 17.16 -14.38 -13.65
C LYS A 718 17.08 -14.72 -15.14
N LEU A 719 16.99 -13.70 -15.99
CA LEU A 719 16.88 -13.88 -17.43
C LEU A 719 18.08 -14.64 -18.02
N LEU A 720 19.29 -14.37 -17.51
CA LEU A 720 20.50 -15.07 -17.91
C LEU A 720 20.49 -16.54 -17.45
N ILE A 721 20.10 -16.82 -16.20
CA ILE A 721 19.95 -18.21 -15.70
C ILE A 721 18.94 -18.98 -16.56
N GLU A 722 17.75 -18.42 -16.78
CA GLU A 722 16.70 -19.06 -17.58
C GLU A 722 17.11 -19.31 -19.04
N SER A 723 17.98 -18.45 -19.59
CA SER A 723 18.59 -18.65 -20.91
C SER A 723 19.75 -19.66 -20.94
N GLY A 724 20.23 -20.09 -19.76
CA GLY A 724 21.33 -21.05 -19.60
C GLY A 724 22.71 -20.44 -19.38
N ASP A 725 22.85 -19.11 -19.39
CA ASP A 725 24.13 -18.43 -19.13
C ASP A 725 24.31 -18.13 -17.63
N VAL A 726 24.41 -19.19 -16.84
CA VAL A 726 24.52 -19.16 -15.37
C VAL A 726 25.78 -18.40 -14.92
N ASN A 727 26.87 -18.50 -15.70
CA ASN A 727 28.12 -17.79 -15.41
C ASN A 727 28.00 -16.28 -15.65
N ALA A 728 27.32 -15.84 -16.72
CA ALA A 728 27.05 -14.42 -16.91
C ALA A 728 26.14 -13.88 -15.80
N ALA A 729 25.13 -14.65 -15.37
CA ALA A 729 24.30 -14.26 -14.24
C ALA A 729 25.12 -14.04 -12.96
N ALA A 730 26.06 -14.95 -12.65
CA ALA A 730 26.94 -14.79 -11.49
C ALA A 730 27.79 -13.52 -11.59
N ARG A 731 28.35 -13.22 -12.77
CA ARG A 731 29.08 -11.97 -13.01
C ARG A 731 28.20 -10.73 -12.80
N VAL A 732 26.94 -10.77 -13.26
CA VAL A 732 25.98 -9.68 -13.05
C VAL A 732 25.74 -9.48 -11.56
N PHE A 733 25.38 -10.52 -10.81
CA PHE A 733 25.13 -10.39 -9.37
C PHE A 733 26.36 -9.89 -8.61
N HIS A 734 27.56 -10.40 -8.91
CA HIS A 734 28.78 -9.94 -8.26
C HIS A 734 29.18 -8.50 -8.64
N ALA A 735 28.69 -7.97 -9.76
CA ALA A 735 28.93 -6.59 -10.15
C ALA A 735 28.11 -5.56 -9.37
N TYR A 736 27.10 -6.01 -8.60
CA TYR A 736 26.26 -5.12 -7.80
C TYR A 736 27.10 -4.29 -6.83
N GLU A 737 26.98 -2.96 -6.90
CA GLU A 737 27.79 -2.05 -6.09
C GLU A 737 27.57 -2.23 -4.59
N GLY A 738 26.36 -2.63 -4.20
CA GLY A 738 26.02 -2.92 -2.83
C GLY A 738 26.91 -3.99 -2.18
N PHE A 739 27.50 -4.89 -2.95
CA PHE A 739 28.37 -5.97 -2.44
C PHE A 739 29.84 -5.54 -2.28
N LYS A 740 30.22 -4.35 -2.76
CA LYS A 740 31.59 -3.84 -2.63
C LYS A 740 31.87 -3.41 -1.18
N LYS A 741 33.12 -3.55 -0.74
CA LYS A 741 33.54 -3.09 0.59
C LYS A 741 33.37 -1.57 0.71
N GLY A 742 32.79 -1.11 1.81
CA GLY A 742 32.50 0.31 2.02
C GLY A 742 31.28 0.83 1.27
N SER A 743 30.46 -0.07 0.72
CA SER A 743 29.14 0.25 0.18
C SER A 743 28.30 1.05 1.18
N GLU A 744 27.54 2.01 0.65
CA GLU A 744 26.59 2.83 1.41
C GLU A 744 25.21 2.18 1.55
N GLU A 745 25.00 1.05 0.86
CA GLU A 745 23.76 0.29 0.96
C GLU A 745 23.53 -0.23 2.38
N SER A 746 22.25 -0.31 2.78
CA SER A 746 21.87 -0.89 4.06
C SER A 746 22.43 -2.30 4.20
N ARG A 747 23.14 -2.60 5.30
CA ARG A 747 23.65 -3.95 5.58
C ARG A 747 22.56 -5.02 5.55
N VAL A 748 21.34 -4.65 5.96
CA VAL A 748 20.16 -5.53 5.87
C VAL A 748 19.78 -5.77 4.41
N GLY A 749 19.77 -4.71 3.59
CA GLY A 749 19.54 -4.80 2.14
C GLY A 749 20.61 -5.67 1.45
N ILE A 750 21.88 -5.44 1.74
CA ILE A 750 23.01 -6.25 1.25
C ILE A 750 22.82 -7.73 1.60
N ALA A 751 22.48 -8.02 2.87
CA ALA A 751 22.26 -9.38 3.33
C ALA A 751 21.14 -10.08 2.55
N ASN A 752 20.01 -9.40 2.35
CA ASN A 752 18.86 -9.94 1.65
C ASN A 752 19.13 -10.12 0.15
N ASN A 753 19.72 -9.12 -0.52
CA ASN A 753 20.03 -9.17 -1.95
C ASN A 753 21.06 -10.27 -2.27
N ALA A 754 22.13 -10.39 -1.47
CA ALA A 754 23.13 -11.44 -1.65
C ALA A 754 22.54 -12.84 -1.40
N TYR A 755 21.67 -12.98 -0.39
CA TYR A 755 20.93 -14.21 -0.16
C TYR A 755 20.02 -14.58 -1.34
N GLU A 756 19.26 -13.62 -1.87
CA GLU A 756 18.36 -13.83 -2.99
C GLU A 756 19.15 -14.30 -4.24
N ALA A 757 20.22 -13.59 -4.58
CA ALA A 757 21.13 -13.94 -5.67
C ALA A 757 21.69 -15.37 -5.52
N GLY A 758 22.20 -15.69 -4.33
CA GLY A 758 22.71 -17.02 -4.02
C GLY A 758 21.63 -18.11 -4.09
N SER A 759 20.37 -17.75 -3.79
CA SER A 759 19.23 -18.67 -3.85
C SER A 759 18.96 -19.18 -5.25
N TYR A 760 19.10 -18.33 -6.29
CA TYR A 760 18.89 -18.79 -7.68
C TYR A 760 19.88 -19.89 -8.06
N PHE A 761 21.14 -19.77 -7.69
CA PHE A 761 22.16 -20.80 -7.93
C PHE A 761 22.00 -22.02 -7.03
N TYR A 762 21.67 -21.81 -5.76
CA TYR A 762 21.47 -22.90 -4.80
C TYR A 762 20.36 -23.82 -5.25
N TRP A 763 19.21 -23.24 -5.61
CA TRP A 763 18.08 -24.04 -6.05
C TRP A 763 18.37 -24.73 -7.37
N THR A 764 19.14 -24.16 -8.29
CA THR A 764 19.54 -24.84 -9.55
C THR A 764 20.73 -25.81 -9.38
N GLY A 765 21.30 -25.93 -8.17
CA GLY A 765 22.38 -26.85 -7.86
C GLY A 765 23.78 -26.36 -8.23
N HIS A 766 23.94 -25.08 -8.57
CA HIS A 766 25.22 -24.42 -8.82
C HIS A 766 25.82 -23.86 -7.51
N PHE A 767 26.14 -24.76 -6.58
CA PHE A 767 26.55 -24.37 -5.22
C PHE A 767 27.86 -23.56 -5.20
N ASP A 768 28.76 -23.81 -6.14
CA ASP A 768 30.00 -23.06 -6.34
C ASP A 768 29.75 -21.57 -6.59
N LEU A 769 28.67 -21.24 -7.30
CA LEU A 769 28.24 -19.85 -7.55
C LEU A 769 27.39 -19.29 -6.40
N ALA A 770 26.67 -20.14 -5.67
CA ALA A 770 25.85 -19.73 -4.53
C ALA A 770 26.69 -19.34 -3.30
N VAL A 771 27.73 -20.12 -2.99
CA VAL A 771 28.53 -19.99 -1.76
C VAL A 771 29.17 -18.59 -1.60
N PRO A 772 29.80 -17.99 -2.63
CA PRO A 772 30.35 -16.63 -2.51
C PRO A 772 29.31 -15.59 -2.12
N LEU A 773 28.10 -15.67 -2.69
CA LEU A 773 27.00 -14.74 -2.39
C LEU A 773 26.45 -14.97 -0.97
N TYR A 774 26.30 -16.21 -0.54
CA TYR A 774 25.92 -16.50 0.86
C TYR A 774 26.96 -16.04 1.87
N LYS A 775 28.26 -16.11 1.55
CA LYS A 775 29.31 -15.55 2.41
C LYS A 775 29.17 -14.04 2.58
N ILE A 776 28.85 -13.32 1.50
CA ILE A 776 28.54 -11.88 1.56
C ILE A 776 27.35 -11.64 2.49
N ALA A 777 26.26 -12.40 2.32
CA ALA A 777 25.06 -12.25 3.15
C ALA A 777 25.33 -12.55 4.64
N ALA A 778 25.90 -13.71 4.96
CA ALA A 778 26.18 -14.16 6.32
C ALA A 778 27.18 -13.23 7.05
N SER A 779 28.11 -12.60 6.32
CA SER A 779 29.08 -11.66 6.90
C SER A 779 28.45 -10.37 7.45
N GLN A 780 27.21 -10.05 7.05
CA GLN A 780 26.57 -8.80 7.44
C GLN A 780 26.16 -8.74 8.91
N ARG A 781 25.93 -9.87 9.62
CA ARG A 781 25.66 -9.91 11.08
C ARG A 781 24.64 -8.88 11.59
N THR A 782 23.59 -8.68 10.81
CA THR A 782 22.43 -7.81 11.07
C THR A 782 21.28 -8.51 11.80
N GLY A 783 21.28 -9.84 11.80
CA GLY A 783 20.14 -10.66 12.20
C GLY A 783 19.01 -10.70 11.16
N ALA A 784 19.22 -10.20 9.93
CA ALA A 784 18.26 -10.24 8.83
C ALA A 784 17.93 -11.69 8.42
N ALA A 785 16.72 -11.93 7.91
CA ALA A 785 16.32 -13.26 7.46
C ALA A 785 17.24 -13.82 6.36
N GLY A 786 17.67 -12.97 5.41
CA GLY A 786 18.60 -13.37 4.35
C GLY A 786 19.96 -13.82 4.86
N GLU A 787 20.55 -13.07 5.80
CA GLU A 787 21.81 -13.46 6.46
C GLU A 787 21.69 -14.80 7.17
N MET A 788 20.70 -14.96 8.06
CA MET A 788 20.53 -16.18 8.85
C MET A 788 20.29 -17.40 7.95
N THR A 789 19.52 -17.22 6.87
CA THR A 789 19.28 -18.32 5.91
C THR A 789 20.54 -18.66 5.11
N ALA A 790 21.32 -17.65 4.70
CA ALA A 790 22.58 -17.86 4.00
C ALA A 790 23.58 -18.64 4.87
N ASP A 791 23.69 -18.28 6.16
CA ASP A 791 24.52 -18.98 7.13
C ASP A 791 24.08 -20.45 7.34
N VAL A 792 22.76 -20.70 7.49
CA VAL A 792 22.21 -22.06 7.53
C VAL A 792 22.56 -22.86 6.27
N ARG A 793 22.41 -22.26 5.08
CA ARG A 793 22.72 -22.95 3.81
C ARG A 793 24.22 -23.22 3.65
N LEU A 794 25.09 -22.34 4.11
CA LEU A 794 26.53 -22.60 4.13
C LEU A 794 26.87 -23.82 5.00
N LYS A 795 26.22 -23.95 6.16
CA LYS A 795 26.39 -25.10 7.07
C LYS A 795 25.86 -26.40 6.45
N LEU A 796 24.68 -26.37 5.82
CA LEU A 796 24.14 -27.52 5.06
C LEU A 796 25.13 -27.97 3.97
N LEU A 797 25.63 -27.03 3.15
CA LEU A 797 26.58 -27.35 2.08
C LEU A 797 27.94 -27.85 2.60
N ALA A 798 28.33 -27.47 3.82
CA ALA A 798 29.52 -27.97 4.50
C ALA A 798 29.30 -29.33 5.19
N GLY A 799 28.07 -29.84 5.25
CA GLY A 799 27.71 -31.06 5.98
C GLY A 799 27.59 -30.86 7.50
N ASP A 800 27.65 -29.62 8.00
CA ASP A 800 27.45 -29.32 9.43
C ASP A 800 25.96 -29.22 9.76
N LEU A 801 25.32 -30.38 9.81
CA LEU A 801 23.87 -30.49 10.01
C LEU A 801 23.44 -30.01 11.41
N ASN A 802 24.29 -30.18 12.43
CA ASN A 802 24.02 -29.72 13.79
C ASN A 802 23.91 -28.18 13.84
N ALA A 803 24.88 -27.47 13.26
CA ALA A 803 24.83 -26.02 13.21
C ALA A 803 23.73 -25.50 12.29
N ALA A 804 23.43 -26.20 11.19
CA ALA A 804 22.32 -25.85 10.31
C ALA A 804 20.96 -25.96 11.03
N MET A 805 20.73 -27.06 11.77
CA MET A 805 19.51 -27.27 12.55
C MET A 805 19.32 -26.18 13.62
N ALA A 806 20.39 -25.88 14.38
CA ALA A 806 20.36 -24.82 15.40
C ALA A 806 20.07 -23.43 14.79
N GLY A 807 20.76 -23.07 13.71
CA GLY A 807 20.55 -21.79 13.02
C GLY A 807 19.15 -21.66 12.42
N THR A 808 18.59 -22.78 11.94
CA THR A 808 17.22 -22.84 11.40
C THR A 808 16.19 -22.56 12.49
N LEU A 809 16.34 -23.16 13.68
CA LEU A 809 15.46 -22.88 14.82
C LEU A 809 15.54 -21.40 15.24
N THR A 810 16.75 -20.84 15.36
CA THR A 810 16.93 -19.43 15.73
C THR A 810 16.24 -18.50 14.73
N ARG A 811 16.36 -18.79 13.42
CA ARG A 811 15.66 -18.04 12.37
C ARG A 811 14.14 -18.19 12.50
N ALA A 812 13.65 -19.41 12.71
CA ALA A 812 12.23 -19.70 12.83
C ALA A 812 11.60 -18.91 13.98
N GLN A 813 12.22 -18.93 15.16
CA GLN A 813 11.77 -18.19 16.34
C GLN A 813 11.78 -16.66 16.13
N ARG A 814 12.79 -16.13 15.42
CA ARG A 814 12.91 -14.68 15.20
C ARG A 814 11.86 -14.13 14.24
N TYR A 815 11.54 -14.87 13.17
CA TYR A 815 10.71 -14.37 12.07
C TYR A 815 9.33 -15.04 11.97
N ASN A 816 9.07 -16.07 12.75
CA ASN A 816 7.88 -16.91 12.67
C ASN A 816 7.60 -17.41 11.23
N GLN A 817 8.62 -17.97 10.57
CA GLN A 817 8.61 -18.31 9.13
C GLN A 817 8.38 -19.80 8.88
N SER A 818 7.35 -20.14 8.10
CA SER A 818 6.92 -21.53 7.84
C SER A 818 8.00 -22.40 7.18
N TYR A 819 8.79 -21.86 6.24
CA TYR A 819 9.91 -22.60 5.63
C TYR A 819 11.00 -22.95 6.64
N ALA A 820 11.29 -22.06 7.60
CA ALA A 820 12.32 -22.35 8.61
C ALA A 820 11.83 -23.44 9.57
N TYR A 821 10.57 -23.39 10.02
CA TYR A 821 10.00 -24.46 10.81
C TYR A 821 9.95 -25.79 10.06
N ARG A 822 9.55 -25.78 8.78
CA ARG A 822 9.57 -26.97 7.93
C ARG A 822 10.95 -27.66 7.96
N ASP A 823 12.01 -26.91 7.68
CA ASP A 823 13.37 -27.44 7.58
C ASP A 823 13.83 -27.97 8.96
N TYR A 824 13.56 -27.23 10.03
CA TYR A 824 13.90 -27.64 11.39
C TYR A 824 13.20 -28.94 11.81
N LEU A 825 11.87 -29.02 11.64
CA LEU A 825 11.09 -30.20 12.00
C LEU A 825 11.45 -31.40 11.10
N GLY A 826 11.75 -31.18 9.82
CA GLY A 826 12.26 -32.21 8.91
C GLY A 826 13.59 -32.80 9.37
N MET A 827 14.52 -31.94 9.80
CA MET A 827 15.80 -32.38 10.40
C MET A 827 15.60 -33.15 11.71
N LEU A 828 14.66 -32.73 12.57
CA LEU A 828 14.34 -33.47 13.79
C LEU A 828 13.79 -34.87 13.51
N HIS A 829 12.87 -35.00 12.55
CA HIS A 829 12.37 -36.33 12.14
C HIS A 829 13.52 -37.23 11.67
N ALA A 830 14.35 -36.70 10.77
CA ALA A 830 15.48 -37.41 10.17
C ALA A 830 16.61 -37.74 11.15
N SER A 831 16.68 -37.08 12.31
CA SER A 831 17.68 -37.32 13.36
C SER A 831 17.19 -38.21 14.49
N GLY A 832 15.99 -38.79 14.38
CA GLY A 832 15.42 -39.65 15.42
C GLY A 832 14.65 -38.89 16.52
N HIS A 833 14.51 -37.56 16.40
CA HIS A 833 13.73 -36.70 17.31
C HIS A 833 12.32 -36.45 16.80
N SER A 834 11.69 -37.51 16.27
CA SER A 834 10.35 -37.43 15.67
C SER A 834 9.27 -37.03 16.68
N LYS A 835 9.44 -37.33 17.97
CA LYS A 835 8.47 -36.97 19.01
C LYS A 835 8.40 -35.44 19.16
N GLU A 836 9.55 -34.80 19.32
CA GLU A 836 9.71 -33.35 19.44
C GLU A 836 9.22 -32.65 18.17
N ALA A 837 9.53 -33.23 17.00
CA ALA A 837 9.06 -32.72 15.72
C ALA A 837 7.52 -32.72 15.63
N TRP A 838 6.86 -33.81 16.04
CA TRP A 838 5.40 -33.91 16.05
C TRP A 838 4.75 -32.95 17.07
N GLU A 839 5.36 -32.78 18.24
CA GLU A 839 4.89 -31.81 19.24
C GLU A 839 4.96 -30.38 18.68
N GLY A 840 6.06 -30.00 18.03
CA GLY A 840 6.21 -28.71 17.36
C GLY A 840 5.21 -28.52 16.20
N PHE A 841 5.03 -29.55 15.36
CA PHE A 841 4.07 -29.53 14.26
C PHE A 841 2.64 -29.24 14.76
N LYS A 842 2.18 -29.91 15.82
CA LYS A 842 0.82 -29.74 16.37
C LYS A 842 0.52 -28.32 16.86
N VAL A 843 1.53 -27.61 17.33
CA VAL A 843 1.42 -26.19 17.71
C VAL A 843 1.35 -25.34 16.43
N LEU A 844 2.34 -25.49 15.56
CA LEU A 844 2.54 -24.60 14.41
C LEU A 844 1.48 -24.74 13.32
N VAL A 845 0.94 -25.94 13.11
CA VAL A 845 -0.13 -26.16 12.10
C VAL A 845 -1.42 -25.42 12.44
N LYS A 846 -1.65 -25.11 13.72
CA LYS A 846 -2.80 -24.32 14.19
C LYS A 846 -2.57 -22.82 14.02
N GLU A 847 -1.33 -22.38 14.18
CA GLU A 847 -0.93 -20.97 14.08
C GLU A 847 -0.68 -20.53 12.63
N THR A 848 -0.16 -21.43 11.80
CA THR A 848 0.22 -21.17 10.41
C THR A 848 -0.76 -21.84 9.45
N LYS A 849 -1.34 -21.07 8.51
CA LYS A 849 -2.24 -21.59 7.46
C LYS A 849 -1.49 -22.01 6.18
N GLU A 850 -0.18 -22.08 6.29
CA GLU A 850 0.77 -22.20 5.19
C GLU A 850 1.10 -23.69 4.93
N PRO A 851 1.06 -24.16 3.66
CA PRO A 851 1.26 -25.58 3.33
C PRO A 851 2.67 -26.10 3.62
N GLN A 852 3.67 -25.24 3.77
CA GLN A 852 5.08 -25.59 3.94
C GLN A 852 5.30 -26.44 5.20
N ILE A 853 4.56 -26.19 6.28
CA ILE A 853 4.71 -26.96 7.53
C ILE A 853 4.29 -28.43 7.33
N TRP A 854 3.39 -28.73 6.39
CA TRP A 854 2.97 -30.09 6.07
C TRP A 854 4.07 -30.90 5.38
N GLU A 855 5.08 -30.25 4.79
CA GLU A 855 6.24 -30.93 4.24
C GLU A 855 7.12 -31.55 5.34
N SER A 856 7.09 -31.07 6.59
CA SER A 856 7.79 -31.77 7.68
C SER A 856 7.06 -33.04 8.10
N ALA A 857 5.73 -33.02 8.12
CA ALA A 857 4.90 -34.20 8.37
C ALA A 857 5.11 -35.29 7.32
N LEU A 858 5.40 -34.90 6.07
CA LEU A 858 5.75 -35.82 4.98
C LEU A 858 6.98 -36.65 5.36
N VAL A 859 8.04 -35.99 5.82
CA VAL A 859 9.28 -36.64 6.29
C VAL A 859 8.99 -37.60 7.44
N GLY A 860 8.28 -37.14 8.47
CA GLY A 860 7.97 -37.95 9.65
C GLY A 860 7.16 -39.22 9.31
N HIS A 861 6.17 -39.11 8.43
CA HIS A 861 5.33 -40.25 8.05
C HIS A 861 6.03 -41.21 7.07
N HIS A 862 6.91 -40.71 6.20
CA HIS A 862 7.77 -41.56 5.37
C HIS A 862 8.73 -42.38 6.25
N ILE A 863 9.44 -41.75 7.19
CA ILE A 863 10.35 -42.45 8.13
C ILE A 863 9.60 -43.50 8.95
N ALA A 864 8.38 -43.18 9.41
CA ALA A 864 7.55 -44.12 10.16
C ALA A 864 7.00 -45.27 9.30
N GLY A 865 7.19 -45.25 7.97
CA GLY A 865 6.74 -46.31 7.08
C GLY A 865 5.22 -46.48 7.05
N LEU A 866 4.46 -45.39 7.25
CA LEU A 866 3.00 -45.48 7.31
C LEU A 866 2.40 -45.83 5.94
N SER A 867 1.29 -46.56 5.97
CA SER A 867 0.50 -46.92 4.78
C SER A 867 -0.37 -45.75 4.32
N GLU A 868 -0.84 -45.83 3.07
CA GLU A 868 -1.80 -44.86 2.54
C GLU A 868 -3.09 -44.80 3.37
N ALA A 869 -3.62 -45.95 3.82
CA ALA A 869 -4.83 -46.00 4.62
C ALA A 869 -4.67 -45.27 5.97
N GLU A 870 -3.53 -45.45 6.63
CA GLU A 870 -3.20 -44.73 7.86
C GLU A 870 -3.12 -43.22 7.63
N MET A 871 -2.58 -42.78 6.49
CA MET A 871 -2.48 -41.36 6.13
C MET A 871 -3.79 -40.72 5.73
N VAL A 872 -4.65 -41.45 5.04
CA VAL A 872 -6.02 -41.00 4.80
C VAL A 872 -6.73 -40.79 6.14
N ALA A 873 -6.64 -41.76 7.06
CA ALA A 873 -7.25 -41.65 8.38
C ALA A 873 -6.68 -40.46 9.19
N TRP A 874 -5.36 -40.26 9.15
CA TRP A 874 -4.71 -39.12 9.82
C TRP A 874 -5.16 -37.78 9.23
N ALA A 875 -5.13 -37.63 7.91
CA ALA A 875 -5.50 -36.38 7.24
C ALA A 875 -7.00 -36.03 7.37
N GLN A 876 -7.84 -37.01 7.71
CA GLN A 876 -9.28 -36.83 7.98
C GLN A 876 -9.61 -36.51 9.44
N GLN A 877 -8.63 -36.49 10.34
CA GLN A 877 -8.87 -36.15 11.74
C GLN A 877 -9.51 -34.75 11.86
N SER A 878 -10.46 -34.62 12.79
CA SER A 878 -11.23 -33.38 12.98
C SER A 878 -10.34 -32.19 13.34
N GLU A 879 -9.18 -32.42 13.97
CA GLU A 879 -8.22 -31.37 14.28
C GLU A 879 -7.70 -30.69 13.00
N PHE A 880 -7.52 -31.41 11.89
CA PHE A 880 -7.09 -30.85 10.60
C PHE A 880 -8.22 -30.27 9.75
N LYS A 881 -9.48 -30.52 10.13
CA LYS A 881 -10.67 -30.00 9.43
C LYS A 881 -10.79 -28.49 9.65
N GLY A 882 -10.51 -27.69 8.61
CA GLY A 882 -10.47 -26.22 8.70
C GLY A 882 -9.06 -25.65 8.61
N MET A 883 -8.04 -26.44 8.97
CA MET A 883 -6.64 -26.04 8.87
C MET A 883 -6.18 -26.10 7.41
N GLY A 884 -5.72 -24.97 6.88
CA GLY A 884 -5.31 -24.89 5.47
C GLY A 884 -6.46 -25.02 4.46
N GLN A 885 -7.74 -24.83 4.86
CA GLN A 885 -8.89 -24.91 3.94
C GLN A 885 -8.86 -23.90 2.79
N ALA A 886 -8.27 -22.72 2.99
CA ALA A 886 -8.03 -21.75 1.91
C ALA A 886 -6.97 -22.23 0.89
N ASN A 887 -6.26 -23.34 1.18
CA ASN A 887 -5.09 -23.81 0.44
C ASN A 887 -5.09 -25.33 0.15
N ASN A 888 -6.12 -26.09 0.57
CA ASN A 888 -6.21 -27.55 0.43
C ASN A 888 -4.98 -28.33 0.93
N ALA A 889 -4.38 -27.89 2.03
CA ALA A 889 -3.11 -28.43 2.50
C ALA A 889 -3.16 -29.96 2.73
N ALA A 890 -4.26 -30.49 3.28
CA ALA A 890 -4.42 -31.93 3.50
C ALA A 890 -4.50 -32.75 2.20
N ALA A 891 -5.22 -32.25 1.18
CA ALA A 891 -5.32 -32.92 -0.11
C ALA A 891 -3.97 -32.90 -0.84
N ILE A 892 -3.29 -31.74 -0.88
CA ILE A 892 -1.93 -31.61 -1.44
C ILE A 892 -0.95 -32.51 -0.70
N TYR A 893 -1.03 -32.55 0.63
CA TYR A 893 -0.22 -33.43 1.46
C TYR A 893 -0.40 -34.90 1.06
N LEU A 894 -1.64 -35.39 0.94
CA LEU A 894 -1.91 -36.77 0.53
C LEU A 894 -1.39 -37.08 -0.87
N VAL A 895 -1.51 -36.14 -1.82
CA VAL A 895 -0.90 -36.29 -3.13
C VAL A 895 0.60 -36.47 -2.97
N ARG A 896 1.30 -35.54 -2.30
CA ARG A 896 2.76 -35.60 -2.12
C ARG A 896 3.20 -36.89 -1.43
N PHE A 897 2.52 -37.31 -0.37
CA PHE A 897 2.83 -38.53 0.37
C PHE A 897 2.76 -39.78 -0.50
N THR A 898 1.74 -39.88 -1.35
CA THR A 898 1.43 -41.09 -2.12
C THR A 898 2.10 -41.15 -3.49
N THR A 899 2.65 -40.03 -3.96
CA THR A 899 3.26 -39.92 -5.29
C THR A 899 4.76 -39.64 -5.26
N THR A 900 5.30 -39.13 -4.14
CA THR A 900 6.76 -39.01 -3.98
C THR A 900 7.36 -40.37 -3.69
N ASP A 901 7.90 -41.02 -4.74
CA ASP A 901 8.53 -42.34 -4.68
C ASP A 901 7.65 -43.44 -4.06
N ARG A 902 6.34 -43.38 -4.34
CA ARG A 902 5.32 -44.35 -3.94
C ARG A 902 4.28 -44.54 -5.05
N ILE A 903 3.48 -45.60 -4.95
CA ILE A 903 2.38 -45.89 -5.88
C ILE A 903 1.05 -45.70 -5.12
N PRO A 904 0.17 -44.77 -5.56
CA PRO A 904 -1.12 -44.58 -4.91
C PRO A 904 -2.08 -45.75 -5.18
N SER A 905 -2.99 -46.04 -4.25
CA SER A 905 -4.03 -47.06 -4.43
C SER A 905 -5.11 -46.61 -5.43
N ALA A 906 -5.91 -47.57 -5.92
CA ALA A 906 -6.99 -47.29 -6.87
C ALA A 906 -8.09 -46.38 -6.29
N GLY A 907 -8.31 -46.40 -4.97
CA GLY A 907 -9.38 -45.65 -4.30
C GLY A 907 -9.01 -44.21 -3.93
N LEU A 908 -7.71 -43.87 -3.93
CA LEU A 908 -7.22 -42.59 -3.40
C LEU A 908 -7.76 -41.37 -4.15
N ALA A 909 -7.92 -41.47 -5.47
CA ALA A 909 -8.43 -40.35 -6.27
C ALA A 909 -9.83 -39.91 -5.79
N THR A 910 -10.69 -40.86 -5.40
CA THR A 910 -12.02 -40.57 -4.84
C THR A 910 -11.92 -39.92 -3.46
N VAL A 911 -10.99 -40.37 -2.62
CA VAL A 911 -10.74 -39.77 -1.30
C VAL A 911 -10.27 -38.33 -1.44
N ILE A 912 -9.32 -38.07 -2.36
CA ILE A 912 -8.82 -36.72 -2.61
C ILE A 912 -9.92 -35.82 -3.18
N ASP A 913 -10.76 -36.29 -4.10
CA ASP A 913 -11.87 -35.50 -4.63
C ASP A 913 -12.90 -35.09 -3.55
N ALA A 914 -13.07 -35.93 -2.52
CA ALA A 914 -13.93 -35.64 -1.38
C ALA A 914 -13.28 -34.69 -0.36
N MET A 915 -11.94 -34.71 -0.25
CA MET A 915 -11.18 -33.91 0.72
C MET A 915 -10.72 -32.54 0.19
N ASP A 916 -10.44 -32.43 -1.10
CA ASP A 916 -10.01 -31.20 -1.76
C ASP A 916 -11.13 -30.16 -1.78
N GLN A 917 -10.80 -28.91 -2.11
CA GLN A 917 -11.84 -27.90 -2.35
C GLN A 917 -12.73 -28.31 -3.51
N GLN A 918 -14.01 -27.94 -3.42
CA GLN A 918 -14.93 -28.18 -4.49
C GLN A 918 -14.67 -27.21 -5.64
N TRP A 919 -14.52 -27.75 -6.84
CA TRP A 919 -14.32 -26.99 -8.06
C TRP A 919 -15.60 -26.91 -8.86
N TRP A 920 -15.84 -25.76 -9.47
CA TRP A 920 -17.07 -25.46 -10.20
C TRP A 920 -16.75 -24.91 -11.58
N LYS A 921 -17.42 -25.44 -12.61
CA LYS A 921 -17.45 -24.86 -13.95
C LYS A 921 -18.65 -23.95 -14.06
N VAL A 922 -18.41 -22.69 -14.41
CA VAL A 922 -19.44 -21.68 -14.70
C VAL A 922 -19.44 -21.45 -16.22
N PRO A 923 -20.58 -21.59 -16.94
CA PRO A 923 -20.63 -21.51 -18.40
C PRO A 923 -20.05 -20.21 -18.97
N GLN A 924 -20.25 -19.10 -18.27
CA GLN A 924 -19.82 -17.76 -18.70
C GLN A 924 -18.32 -17.50 -18.48
N LEU A 925 -17.61 -18.39 -17.78
CA LEU A 925 -16.21 -18.19 -17.41
C LEU A 925 -15.30 -19.22 -18.10
N PRO A 926 -14.15 -18.76 -18.63
CA PRO A 926 -13.22 -19.65 -19.32
C PRO A 926 -12.61 -20.70 -18.36
N SER A 927 -12.47 -20.35 -17.08
CA SER A 927 -11.83 -21.17 -16.06
C SER A 927 -12.82 -21.80 -15.08
N VAL A 928 -12.37 -22.85 -14.38
CA VAL A 928 -13.05 -23.37 -13.19
C VAL A 928 -12.76 -22.50 -11.97
N ILE A 929 -13.67 -22.49 -11.01
CA ILE A 929 -13.64 -21.62 -9.84
C ILE A 929 -13.73 -22.47 -8.56
N PRO A 930 -12.91 -22.19 -7.53
CA PRO A 930 -13.00 -22.87 -6.25
C PRO A 930 -14.21 -22.39 -5.42
N SER A 931 -14.75 -23.27 -4.58
CA SER A 931 -15.99 -23.06 -3.80
C SER A 931 -16.01 -21.86 -2.87
N ASP A 932 -14.85 -21.32 -2.50
CA ASP A 932 -14.70 -20.15 -1.62
C ASP A 932 -14.67 -18.82 -2.38
N SER A 933 -14.72 -18.84 -3.72
CA SER A 933 -14.74 -17.63 -4.53
C SER A 933 -16.05 -16.87 -4.39
N ALA A 934 -15.96 -15.56 -4.12
CA ALA A 934 -17.11 -14.67 -4.10
C ALA A 934 -17.91 -14.67 -5.42
N ILE A 935 -17.25 -14.95 -6.55
CA ILE A 935 -17.88 -15.03 -7.89
C ILE A 935 -18.93 -16.14 -7.94
N LEU A 936 -18.72 -17.25 -7.22
CA LEU A 936 -19.66 -18.40 -7.22
C LEU A 936 -20.97 -18.14 -6.47
N ASN A 937 -21.01 -17.15 -5.59
CA ASN A 937 -22.22 -16.79 -4.86
C ASN A 937 -23.28 -16.17 -5.78
N ASN A 938 -22.85 -15.58 -6.89
CA ASN A 938 -23.71 -14.88 -7.84
C ASN A 938 -23.89 -15.63 -9.18
N ALA A 939 -23.26 -16.81 -9.34
CA ALA A 939 -23.36 -17.59 -10.57
C ALA A 939 -24.64 -18.45 -10.55
N PRO A 940 -25.64 -18.17 -11.41
CA PRO A 940 -26.92 -18.88 -11.42
C PRO A 940 -26.79 -20.32 -11.92
N GLU A 941 -25.80 -20.59 -12.78
CA GLU A 941 -25.49 -21.90 -13.32
C GLU A 941 -24.04 -22.28 -13.00
N LYS A 942 -23.88 -23.37 -12.25
CA LYS A 942 -22.56 -23.93 -11.94
C LYS A 942 -22.64 -25.44 -11.85
N ARG A 943 -21.64 -26.12 -12.41
CA ARG A 943 -21.50 -27.59 -12.34
C ARG A 943 -20.29 -27.95 -11.50
N ARG A 944 -20.44 -28.80 -10.49
CA ARG A 944 -19.29 -29.36 -9.78
C ARG A 944 -18.45 -30.17 -10.76
N VAL A 945 -17.14 -30.00 -10.72
CA VAL A 945 -16.17 -30.79 -11.47
C VAL A 945 -15.23 -31.51 -10.51
N LYS A 946 -14.67 -32.63 -10.98
CA LYS A 946 -13.70 -33.42 -10.23
C LYS A 946 -12.42 -32.63 -10.01
N SER A 947 -11.83 -32.75 -8.82
CA SER A 947 -10.58 -32.13 -8.41
C SER A 947 -9.43 -32.44 -9.38
N VAL A 948 -8.60 -31.44 -9.64
CA VAL A 948 -7.38 -31.61 -10.44
C VAL A 948 -6.36 -32.53 -9.77
N HIS A 949 -6.31 -32.54 -8.44
CA HIS A 949 -5.46 -33.45 -7.66
C HIS A 949 -5.93 -34.90 -7.81
N ALA A 950 -7.25 -35.11 -7.83
CA ALA A 950 -7.84 -36.44 -8.04
C ALA A 950 -7.58 -36.96 -9.47
N TYR A 951 -7.66 -36.10 -10.49
CA TYR A 951 -7.24 -36.46 -11.85
C TYR A 951 -5.78 -36.88 -11.90
N PHE A 952 -4.89 -36.08 -11.31
CA PHE A 952 -3.46 -36.39 -11.32
C PHE A 952 -3.14 -37.71 -10.63
N VAL A 953 -3.65 -37.96 -9.43
CA VAL A 953 -3.36 -39.20 -8.69
C VAL A 953 -3.83 -40.43 -9.45
N GLY A 954 -5.01 -40.37 -10.07
CA GLY A 954 -5.51 -41.45 -10.93
C GLY A 954 -4.60 -41.72 -12.13
N ALA A 955 -4.19 -40.67 -12.84
CA ALA A 955 -3.31 -40.79 -14.00
C ALA A 955 -1.89 -41.23 -13.62
N TYR A 956 -1.35 -40.72 -12.51
CA TYR A 956 -0.03 -41.07 -12.00
C TYR A 956 0.04 -42.54 -11.59
N ARG A 957 -1.00 -43.06 -10.92
CA ARG A 957 -1.13 -44.50 -10.65
C ARG A 957 -1.03 -45.31 -11.94
N ALA A 958 -1.82 -44.94 -12.95
CA ALA A 958 -1.83 -45.64 -14.23
C ALA A 958 -0.46 -45.58 -14.92
N ILE A 959 0.27 -44.46 -14.84
CA ILE A 959 1.67 -44.37 -15.31
C ILE A 959 2.56 -45.38 -14.60
N LYS A 960 2.50 -45.45 -13.26
CA LYS A 960 3.33 -46.36 -12.46
C LYS A 960 3.03 -47.85 -12.73
N LEU A 961 1.78 -48.17 -13.06
CA LEU A 961 1.37 -49.51 -13.48
C LEU A 961 1.56 -49.78 -14.98
N LYS A 962 2.15 -48.84 -15.72
CA LYS A 962 2.37 -48.91 -17.19
C LYS A 962 1.06 -48.98 -18.00
N GLU A 963 -0.05 -48.55 -17.42
CA GLU A 963 -1.38 -48.42 -18.04
C GLU A 963 -1.49 -47.07 -18.80
N PHE A 964 -0.58 -46.82 -19.74
CA PHE A 964 -0.40 -45.47 -20.33
C PHE A 964 -1.64 -44.94 -21.08
N ALA A 965 -2.42 -45.81 -21.72
CA ALA A 965 -3.66 -45.42 -22.39
C ALA A 965 -4.71 -44.89 -21.38
N ALA A 966 -4.83 -45.54 -20.22
CA ALA A 966 -5.72 -45.08 -19.14
C ALA A 966 -5.24 -43.75 -18.57
N ALA A 967 -3.92 -43.61 -18.31
CA ALA A 967 -3.34 -42.36 -17.85
C ALA A 967 -3.60 -41.20 -18.81
N LYS A 968 -3.39 -41.42 -20.12
CA LYS A 968 -3.67 -40.42 -21.17
C LYS A 968 -5.14 -40.02 -21.16
N SER A 969 -6.07 -40.98 -21.13
CA SER A 969 -7.50 -40.69 -21.13
C SER A 969 -7.94 -39.83 -19.93
N ILE A 970 -7.38 -40.08 -18.75
CA ILE A 970 -7.66 -39.29 -17.54
C ILE A 970 -7.15 -37.85 -17.71
N PHE A 971 -5.97 -37.67 -18.30
CA PHE A 971 -5.44 -36.33 -18.58
C PHE A 971 -6.17 -35.61 -19.72
N ASP A 972 -6.60 -36.33 -20.76
CA ASP A 972 -7.44 -35.78 -21.84
C ASP A 972 -8.73 -35.19 -21.24
N GLU A 973 -9.41 -35.93 -20.36
CA GLU A 973 -10.60 -35.45 -19.64
C GLU A 973 -10.28 -34.20 -18.81
N ALA A 974 -9.22 -34.25 -18.00
CA ALA A 974 -8.80 -33.11 -17.18
C ALA A 974 -8.51 -31.85 -18.03
N ALA A 975 -7.84 -31.99 -19.17
CA ALA A 975 -7.48 -30.89 -20.06
C ALA A 975 -8.70 -30.25 -20.76
N THR A 976 -9.86 -30.90 -20.80
CA THR A 976 -11.12 -30.26 -21.25
C THR A 976 -11.72 -29.32 -20.21
N ILE A 977 -11.34 -29.48 -18.93
CA ILE A 977 -11.91 -28.75 -17.80
C ILE A 977 -10.93 -27.68 -17.31
N TYR A 978 -9.65 -28.04 -17.23
CA TYR A 978 -8.58 -27.24 -16.66
C TYR A 978 -7.62 -26.73 -17.74
N ASP A 979 -7.19 -25.47 -17.63
CA ASP A 979 -6.23 -24.88 -18.56
C ASP A 979 -4.78 -25.23 -18.20
N PHE A 980 -4.26 -26.31 -18.77
CA PHE A 980 -2.85 -26.72 -18.57
C PHE A 980 -1.81 -25.78 -19.21
N SER A 981 -2.24 -24.79 -20.00
CA SER A 981 -1.31 -23.83 -20.63
C SER A 981 -0.91 -22.67 -19.72
N GLY A 982 -1.51 -22.57 -18.53
CA GLY A 982 -1.16 -21.54 -17.55
C GLY A 982 -1.61 -20.12 -17.92
N ARG A 983 -2.54 -19.94 -18.87
CA ARG A 983 -3.00 -18.60 -19.32
C ARG A 983 -3.77 -17.83 -18.25
N SER A 984 -4.17 -18.47 -17.16
CA SER A 984 -4.75 -17.78 -16.01
C SER A 984 -3.68 -17.06 -15.19
N ALA A 985 -3.02 -16.05 -15.78
CA ALA A 985 -2.07 -15.13 -15.15
C ALA A 985 -2.66 -14.33 -13.96
N TYR A 986 -3.94 -14.50 -13.67
CA TYR A 986 -4.76 -13.66 -12.79
C TYR A 986 -5.00 -14.24 -11.43
N SER A 987 -4.65 -15.50 -11.26
CA SER A 987 -4.92 -16.20 -10.04
C SER A 987 -3.59 -16.56 -9.41
N PRO A 988 -3.19 -15.95 -8.28
CA PRO A 988 -2.23 -16.58 -7.37
C PRO A 988 -2.69 -17.98 -6.92
N TYR A 989 -3.91 -18.39 -7.29
CA TYR A 989 -4.49 -19.71 -7.14
C TYR A 989 -4.53 -20.55 -8.43
N SER A 990 -3.97 -20.10 -9.56
CA SER A 990 -3.83 -20.98 -10.74
C SER A 990 -2.67 -21.91 -10.42
N PRO A 991 -2.92 -23.19 -10.07
CA PRO A 991 -1.83 -24.11 -9.83
C PRO A 991 -1.07 -24.20 -11.15
N TYR A 992 0.21 -23.80 -11.16
CA TYR A 992 1.13 -24.21 -12.21
C TYR A 992 1.00 -25.72 -12.33
N PHE A 993 0.32 -26.22 -13.38
CA PHE A 993 -0.13 -27.60 -13.43
C PHE A 993 1.11 -28.51 -13.51
N PRO A 994 1.52 -29.16 -12.40
CA PRO A 994 2.74 -29.98 -12.38
C PRO A 994 2.56 -31.29 -13.16
N TYR A 995 1.42 -31.43 -13.85
CA TYR A 995 0.94 -32.66 -14.46
C TYR A 995 1.28 -32.75 -15.95
N LEU A 996 1.52 -31.62 -16.60
CA LEU A 996 1.82 -31.55 -18.04
C LEU A 996 2.97 -32.50 -18.48
N PRO A 997 4.11 -32.61 -17.75
CA PRO A 997 5.15 -33.55 -18.16
C PRO A 997 4.75 -35.02 -18.02
N TYR A 998 3.89 -35.36 -17.05
CA TYR A 998 3.35 -36.71 -16.90
C TYR A 998 2.32 -37.05 -17.99
N TYR A 999 1.50 -36.08 -18.37
CA TYR A 999 0.60 -36.21 -19.51
C TYR A 999 1.39 -36.40 -20.81
N ALA A 1000 2.44 -35.61 -21.03
CA ALA A 1000 3.36 -35.80 -22.14
C ALA A 1000 3.98 -37.20 -22.16
N TYR A 1001 4.33 -37.75 -21.00
CA TYR A 1001 4.91 -39.09 -20.90
C TYR A 1001 3.92 -40.19 -21.24
N ALA A 1002 2.71 -40.15 -20.67
CA ALA A 1002 1.65 -41.10 -21.00
C ALA A 1002 1.29 -41.04 -22.50
N ALA A 1003 1.12 -39.83 -23.04
CA ALA A 1003 0.81 -39.58 -24.43
C ALA A 1003 1.90 -40.10 -25.38
N ALA A 1004 3.17 -39.84 -25.06
CA ALA A 1004 4.32 -40.35 -25.80
C ALA A 1004 4.41 -41.89 -25.81
N LYS A 1005 4.11 -42.55 -24.68
CA LYS A 1005 4.11 -44.02 -24.59
C LYS A 1005 2.97 -44.67 -25.37
N VAL A 1006 1.86 -43.96 -25.56
CA VAL A 1006 0.74 -44.39 -26.42
C VAL A 1006 1.02 -44.11 -27.91
N GLY A 1007 1.93 -43.18 -28.22
CA GLY A 1007 2.18 -42.74 -29.59
C GLY A 1007 1.18 -41.69 -30.10
N ASP A 1008 0.42 -41.04 -29.20
CA ASP A 1008 -0.51 -39.96 -29.52
C ASP A 1008 -0.28 -38.76 -28.58
N ALA A 1009 0.50 -37.79 -29.05
CA ALA A 1009 0.84 -36.56 -28.33
C ALA A 1009 0.01 -35.34 -28.74
N SER A 1010 -1.00 -35.51 -29.61
CA SER A 1010 -1.72 -34.40 -30.26
C SER A 1010 -2.37 -33.42 -29.26
N GLY A 1011 -2.99 -33.94 -28.20
CA GLY A 1011 -3.58 -33.12 -27.13
C GLY A 1011 -2.54 -32.29 -26.36
N VAL A 1012 -1.37 -32.90 -26.09
CA VAL A 1012 -0.24 -32.23 -25.41
C VAL A 1012 0.34 -31.14 -26.31
N GLU A 1013 0.56 -31.41 -27.59
CA GLU A 1013 1.09 -30.44 -28.55
C GLU A 1013 0.16 -29.23 -28.72
N LYS A 1014 -1.16 -29.45 -28.72
CA LYS A 1014 -2.15 -28.37 -28.72
C LYS A 1014 -2.02 -27.47 -27.49
N ILE A 1015 -1.84 -28.06 -26.30
CA ILE A 1015 -1.64 -27.30 -25.07
C ILE A 1015 -0.30 -26.54 -25.12
N LEU A 1016 0.78 -27.18 -25.57
CA LEU A 1016 2.10 -26.55 -25.70
C LEU A 1016 2.07 -25.37 -26.69
N GLY A 1017 1.32 -25.49 -27.79
CA GLY A 1017 1.10 -24.40 -28.76
C GLY A 1017 0.34 -23.20 -28.19
N ASN A 1018 -0.30 -23.36 -27.03
CA ASN A 1018 -1.06 -22.29 -26.38
C ASN A 1018 -0.24 -21.43 -25.41
N PHE A 1019 0.99 -21.85 -25.04
CA PHE A 1019 1.87 -21.09 -24.16
C PHE A 1019 2.41 -19.83 -24.84
N LYS A 1020 2.29 -18.67 -24.18
CA LYS A 1020 3.07 -17.50 -24.57
C LYS A 1020 4.55 -17.74 -24.26
N LYS A 1021 5.43 -17.03 -24.95
CA LYS A 1021 6.88 -17.20 -24.79
C LYS A 1021 7.37 -16.95 -23.35
N LEU A 1022 6.78 -15.98 -22.64
CA LEU A 1022 7.07 -15.72 -21.22
C LEU A 1022 6.66 -16.87 -20.29
N ASP A 1023 5.61 -17.62 -20.67
CA ASP A 1023 5.04 -18.70 -19.86
C ASP A 1023 5.76 -20.04 -20.09
N GLN A 1024 6.62 -20.13 -21.10
CA GLN A 1024 7.42 -21.33 -21.41
C GLN A 1024 8.54 -21.51 -20.39
N ARG A 1025 8.22 -22.15 -19.26
CA ARG A 1025 9.13 -22.40 -18.13
C ARG A 1025 9.20 -23.89 -17.78
N PHE A 1026 9.39 -24.22 -16.50
CA PHE A 1026 9.62 -25.57 -15.98
C PHE A 1026 8.76 -26.67 -16.60
N ASP A 1027 7.43 -26.62 -16.42
CA ASP A 1027 6.51 -27.69 -16.84
C ASP A 1027 6.44 -27.83 -18.37
N TYR A 1028 6.50 -26.69 -19.10
CA TYR A 1028 6.57 -26.66 -20.56
C TYR A 1028 7.83 -27.35 -21.09
N PHE A 1029 9.00 -27.02 -20.53
CA PHE A 1029 10.26 -27.61 -20.96
C PHE A 1029 10.38 -29.08 -20.57
N LEU A 1030 9.86 -29.50 -19.40
CA LEU A 1030 9.80 -30.91 -19.05
C LEU A 1030 8.93 -31.70 -20.03
N ALA A 1031 7.75 -31.20 -20.38
CA ALA A 1031 6.87 -31.87 -21.34
C ALA A 1031 7.49 -31.95 -22.74
N LYS A 1032 8.12 -30.86 -23.21
CA LYS A 1032 8.88 -30.86 -24.47
C LYS A 1032 10.05 -31.84 -24.43
N ALA A 1033 10.77 -31.94 -23.31
CA ALA A 1033 11.89 -32.89 -23.17
C ALA A 1033 11.42 -34.34 -23.28
N VAL A 1034 10.24 -34.65 -22.71
CA VAL A 1034 9.62 -35.96 -22.85
C VAL A 1034 9.28 -36.27 -24.30
N LEU A 1035 8.60 -35.36 -25.01
CA LEU A 1035 8.26 -35.56 -26.43
C LEU A 1035 9.51 -35.69 -27.31
N ALA A 1036 10.53 -34.87 -27.08
CA ALA A 1036 11.81 -34.95 -27.79
C ALA A 1036 12.51 -36.30 -27.53
N GLY A 1037 12.52 -36.76 -26.27
CA GLY A 1037 13.09 -38.05 -25.90
C GLY A 1037 12.37 -39.22 -26.56
N ALA A 1038 11.03 -39.19 -26.60
CA ALA A 1038 10.21 -40.21 -27.26
C ALA A 1038 10.46 -40.27 -28.78
N ALA A 1039 10.72 -39.11 -29.39
CA ALA A 1039 11.10 -38.99 -30.79
C ALA A 1039 12.58 -39.34 -31.08
N GLY A 1040 13.34 -39.83 -30.07
CA GLY A 1040 14.75 -40.18 -30.21
C GLY A 1040 15.72 -38.99 -30.26
N LYS A 1041 15.26 -37.77 -30.04
CA LYS A 1041 16.06 -36.54 -30.11
C LYS A 1041 16.77 -36.25 -28.78
N LYS A 1042 17.78 -37.08 -28.47
CA LYS A 1042 18.44 -37.13 -27.15
C LYS A 1042 19.09 -35.80 -26.73
N ASP A 1043 19.78 -35.12 -27.64
CA ASP A 1043 20.45 -33.85 -27.32
C ASP A 1043 19.44 -32.71 -27.12
N GLU A 1044 18.36 -32.67 -27.90
CA GLU A 1044 17.26 -31.72 -27.71
C GLU A 1044 16.58 -31.94 -26.34
N ALA A 1045 16.28 -33.20 -25.99
CA ALA A 1045 15.72 -33.55 -24.69
C ALA A 1045 16.63 -33.12 -23.52
N LEU A 1046 17.95 -33.32 -23.65
CA LEU A 1046 18.93 -32.87 -22.66
C LEU A 1046 18.91 -31.34 -22.48
N GLN A 1047 18.93 -30.58 -23.57
CA GLN A 1047 18.88 -29.11 -23.53
C GLN A 1047 17.58 -28.61 -22.89
N LEU A 1048 16.45 -29.24 -23.22
CA LEU A 1048 15.15 -28.91 -22.63
C LEU A 1048 15.10 -29.22 -21.13
N LEU A 1049 15.66 -30.35 -20.68
CA LEU A 1049 15.79 -30.64 -19.25
C LEU A 1049 16.65 -29.59 -18.54
N GLN A 1050 17.78 -29.17 -19.12
CA GLN A 1050 18.61 -28.12 -18.53
C GLN A 1050 17.85 -26.79 -18.40
N ARG A 1051 17.09 -26.40 -19.44
CA ARG A 1051 16.23 -25.21 -19.39
C ARG A 1051 15.12 -25.33 -18.35
N ALA A 1052 14.52 -26.52 -18.21
CA ALA A 1052 13.57 -26.79 -17.14
C ALA A 1052 14.23 -26.56 -15.77
N LEU A 1053 15.40 -27.15 -15.53
CA LEU A 1053 16.11 -26.99 -14.26
C LEU A 1053 16.37 -25.52 -13.91
N HIS A 1054 16.84 -24.73 -14.88
CA HIS A 1054 17.11 -23.30 -14.69
C HIS A 1054 15.87 -22.44 -14.48
N SER A 1055 14.70 -22.91 -14.90
CA SER A 1055 13.40 -22.22 -14.74
C SER A 1055 12.53 -22.85 -13.64
N ARG A 1056 13.12 -23.68 -12.77
CA ARG A 1056 12.38 -24.40 -11.73
C ARG A 1056 11.78 -23.43 -10.70
N PRO A 1057 10.46 -23.48 -10.45
CA PRO A 1057 9.82 -22.65 -9.44
C PRO A 1057 10.02 -23.20 -8.03
N HIS A 1058 9.60 -22.44 -7.02
CA HIS A 1058 9.40 -22.97 -5.67
C HIS A 1058 8.24 -23.98 -5.64
N THR A 1059 8.25 -24.88 -4.66
CA THR A 1059 7.22 -25.92 -4.52
C THR A 1059 5.88 -25.38 -4.03
N ASP A 1060 5.89 -24.52 -3.01
CA ASP A 1060 4.72 -23.79 -2.48
C ASP A 1060 3.44 -24.64 -2.41
N LYS A 1061 2.41 -24.29 -3.20
CA LYS A 1061 1.10 -24.97 -3.24
C LYS A 1061 1.03 -26.09 -4.30
N ARG A 1062 2.15 -26.47 -4.93
CA ARG A 1062 2.15 -27.49 -5.99
C ARG A 1062 1.87 -28.87 -5.41
N ALA A 1063 1.12 -29.68 -6.15
CA ALA A 1063 0.79 -31.05 -5.77
C ALA A 1063 2.01 -31.98 -5.64
N MET A 1064 3.13 -31.61 -6.25
CA MET A 1064 4.40 -32.34 -6.26
C MET A 1064 5.54 -31.42 -5.85
N LEU A 1065 6.55 -31.98 -5.18
CA LEU A 1065 7.82 -31.30 -4.97
C LEU A 1065 8.49 -31.05 -6.33
N THR A 1066 8.88 -29.80 -6.62
CA THR A 1066 9.48 -29.43 -7.91
C THR A 1066 10.81 -30.13 -8.15
N GLN A 1067 11.60 -30.29 -7.09
CA GLN A 1067 12.85 -31.02 -7.09
C GLN A 1067 12.67 -32.50 -7.44
N TYR A 1068 11.62 -33.14 -6.90
CA TYR A 1068 11.29 -34.53 -7.23
C TYR A 1068 10.76 -34.65 -8.66
N THR A 1069 9.84 -33.76 -9.07
CA THR A 1069 9.26 -33.74 -10.42
C THR A 1069 10.37 -33.68 -11.49
N PHE A 1070 11.36 -32.82 -11.30
CA PHE A 1070 12.50 -32.74 -12.21
C PHE A 1070 13.29 -34.06 -12.24
N GLY A 1071 13.68 -34.59 -11.07
CA GLY A 1071 14.47 -35.81 -10.96
C GLY A 1071 13.76 -37.02 -11.58
N GLU A 1072 12.46 -37.17 -11.30
CA GLU A 1072 11.65 -38.25 -11.85
C GLU A 1072 11.51 -38.16 -13.37
N ILE A 1073 11.12 -37.00 -13.91
CA ILE A 1073 10.96 -36.83 -15.36
C ILE A 1073 12.30 -37.02 -16.08
N ALA A 1074 13.40 -36.48 -15.54
CA ALA A 1074 14.74 -36.72 -16.11
C ALA A 1074 15.10 -38.21 -16.10
N GLY A 1075 14.76 -38.94 -15.03
CA GLY A 1075 14.90 -40.40 -14.95
C GLY A 1075 14.07 -41.15 -15.99
N LEU A 1076 12.80 -40.77 -16.18
CA LEU A 1076 11.90 -41.37 -17.19
C LEU A 1076 12.40 -41.11 -18.62
N VAL A 1077 12.89 -39.91 -18.91
CA VAL A 1077 13.50 -39.57 -20.21
C VAL A 1077 14.82 -40.33 -20.41
N ALA A 1078 15.64 -40.50 -19.36
CA ALA A 1078 16.85 -41.31 -19.42
C ALA A 1078 16.52 -42.78 -19.76
N GLU A 1079 15.53 -43.36 -19.09
CA GLU A 1079 15.06 -44.73 -19.34
C GLU A 1079 14.52 -44.90 -20.76
N MET A 1080 13.70 -43.95 -21.22
CA MET A 1080 13.12 -43.97 -22.56
C MET A 1080 14.16 -43.82 -23.69
N THR A 1081 15.22 -43.04 -23.47
CA THR A 1081 16.22 -42.72 -24.51
C THR A 1081 17.49 -43.58 -24.44
N GLY A 1082 17.76 -44.22 -23.30
CA GLY A 1082 19.05 -44.85 -23.00
C GLY A 1082 20.24 -43.88 -22.99
N SER A 1083 20.01 -42.57 -22.85
CA SER A 1083 21.06 -41.54 -22.93
C SER A 1083 21.87 -41.46 -21.64
N SER A 1084 23.15 -41.83 -21.68
CA SER A 1084 24.07 -41.72 -20.53
C SER A 1084 24.23 -40.28 -20.01
N LYS A 1085 24.14 -39.27 -20.90
CA LYS A 1085 24.19 -37.85 -20.50
C LYS A 1085 22.96 -37.45 -19.68
N ILE A 1086 21.78 -37.94 -20.04
CA ILE A 1086 20.53 -37.66 -19.30
C ILE A 1086 20.53 -38.42 -17.97
N THR A 1087 21.00 -39.68 -17.96
CA THR A 1087 21.24 -40.42 -16.72
C THR A 1087 22.18 -39.67 -15.78
N ALA A 1088 23.29 -39.13 -16.30
CA ALA A 1088 24.24 -38.34 -15.52
C ALA A 1088 23.60 -37.06 -14.96
N LEU A 1089 22.76 -36.37 -15.73
CA LEU A 1089 22.02 -35.19 -15.25
C LEU A 1089 21.06 -35.54 -14.10
N ALA A 1090 20.28 -36.62 -14.24
CA ALA A 1090 19.35 -37.06 -13.21
C ALA A 1090 20.08 -37.48 -11.91
N LEU A 1091 21.19 -38.21 -12.05
CA LEU A 1091 22.04 -38.61 -10.93
C LEU A 1091 22.72 -37.42 -10.24
N ASP A 1092 23.26 -36.47 -11.00
CA ASP A 1092 23.85 -35.24 -10.46
C ASP A 1092 22.81 -34.43 -9.67
N TRP A 1093 21.60 -34.29 -10.20
CA TRP A 1093 20.51 -33.61 -9.50
C TRP A 1093 20.09 -34.32 -8.21
N ALA A 1094 20.00 -35.66 -8.23
CA ALA A 1094 19.73 -36.45 -7.04
C ALA A 1094 20.76 -36.15 -5.94
N ARG A 1095 22.06 -36.21 -6.27
CA ARG A 1095 23.15 -35.90 -5.34
C ARG A 1095 23.13 -34.47 -4.83
N LYS A 1096 22.81 -33.51 -5.69
CA LYS A 1096 22.68 -32.10 -5.29
C LYS A 1096 21.52 -31.91 -4.31
N SER A 1097 20.40 -32.59 -4.53
CA SER A 1097 19.23 -32.53 -3.65
C SER A 1097 19.50 -33.10 -2.27
N GLN A 1098 20.33 -34.14 -2.16
CA GLN A 1098 20.81 -34.66 -0.87
C GLN A 1098 21.56 -33.61 -0.04
N LYS A 1099 22.20 -32.61 -0.66
CA LYS A 1099 22.96 -31.58 0.07
C LYS A 1099 22.07 -30.51 0.72
N PHE A 1100 20.96 -30.14 0.07
CA PHE A 1100 20.09 -29.07 0.57
C PHE A 1100 18.84 -29.56 1.29
N GLU A 1101 18.41 -30.80 1.04
CA GLU A 1101 17.30 -31.48 1.71
C GLU A 1101 17.70 -32.93 2.08
N PRO A 1102 18.73 -33.13 2.92
CA PRO A 1102 19.25 -34.46 3.27
C PRO A 1102 18.23 -35.38 3.97
N TRP A 1103 17.12 -34.82 4.45
CA TRP A 1103 16.03 -35.51 5.13
C TRP A 1103 14.95 -36.06 4.19
N GLN A 1104 15.04 -35.86 2.88
CA GLN A 1104 14.09 -36.42 1.90
C GLN A 1104 14.60 -37.77 1.36
N SER A 1105 13.74 -38.77 1.22
CA SER A 1105 14.11 -40.13 0.78
C SER A 1105 14.38 -40.22 -0.74
N TRP A 1106 13.55 -39.57 -1.54
CA TRP A 1106 13.54 -39.67 -3.00
C TRP A 1106 14.90 -39.40 -3.70
N PRO A 1107 15.77 -38.48 -3.25
CA PRO A 1107 17.07 -38.27 -3.89
C PRO A 1107 17.98 -39.48 -3.76
N TYR A 1108 17.94 -40.19 -2.63
CA TYR A 1108 18.72 -41.40 -2.41
C TYR A 1108 18.14 -42.56 -3.22
N ALA A 1109 16.81 -42.64 -3.33
CA ALA A 1109 16.11 -43.64 -4.13
C ALA A 1109 16.49 -43.54 -5.61
N LEU A 1110 16.47 -42.32 -6.14
CA LEU A 1110 16.86 -42.04 -7.52
C LEU A 1110 18.35 -42.33 -7.76
N GLU A 1111 19.23 -41.98 -6.81
CA GLU A 1111 20.64 -42.37 -6.89
C GLU A 1111 20.80 -43.89 -6.90
N ALA A 1112 20.15 -44.63 -6.00
CA ALA A 1112 20.23 -46.09 -5.93
C ALA A 1112 19.84 -46.74 -7.27
N LYS A 1113 18.78 -46.22 -7.93
CA LYS A 1113 18.31 -46.69 -9.24
C LYS A 1113 19.32 -46.42 -10.37
N LEU A 1114 20.01 -45.27 -10.34
CA LEU A 1114 20.85 -44.81 -11.47
C LEU A 1114 22.35 -45.11 -11.31
N ILE A 1115 22.86 -45.23 -10.09
CA ILE A 1115 24.29 -45.39 -9.83
C ILE A 1115 24.77 -46.80 -10.15
N LYS A 1116 25.98 -46.91 -10.73
CA LYS A 1116 26.60 -48.19 -11.10
C LYS A 1116 27.60 -48.71 -10.07
N ASN A 1117 28.18 -47.83 -9.24
CA ASN A 1117 29.11 -48.22 -8.19
C ASN A 1117 28.36 -48.99 -7.09
N PRO A 1118 28.71 -50.27 -6.81
CA PRO A 1118 27.99 -51.08 -5.82
C PRO A 1118 28.07 -50.55 -4.38
N ALA A 1119 29.18 -49.88 -4.00
CA ALA A 1119 29.34 -49.33 -2.65
C ALA A 1119 28.43 -48.11 -2.44
N GLU A 1120 28.46 -47.17 -3.39
CA GLU A 1120 27.58 -45.99 -3.39
C GLU A 1120 26.10 -46.40 -3.48
N ARG A 1121 25.79 -47.42 -4.29
CA ARG A 1121 24.43 -47.98 -4.38
C ARG A 1121 23.95 -48.50 -3.02
N LYS A 1122 24.77 -49.30 -2.32
CA LYS A 1122 24.41 -49.82 -0.99
C LYS A 1122 24.14 -48.69 -0.01
N GLN A 1123 24.95 -47.64 -0.02
CA GLN A 1123 24.72 -46.45 0.81
C GLN A 1123 23.39 -45.78 0.47
N ALA A 1124 23.10 -45.56 -0.81
CA ALA A 1124 21.87 -44.94 -1.26
C ALA A 1124 20.62 -45.80 -0.93
N VAL A 1125 20.71 -47.13 -1.08
CA VAL A 1125 19.65 -48.08 -0.67
C VAL A 1125 19.41 -48.00 0.84
N ALA A 1126 20.46 -47.99 1.65
CA ALA A 1126 20.32 -47.90 3.10
C ALA A 1126 19.70 -46.57 3.56
N MET A 1127 20.11 -45.45 2.96
CA MET A 1127 19.52 -44.13 3.22
C MET A 1127 18.06 -44.06 2.78
N THR A 1128 17.74 -44.63 1.62
CA THR A 1128 16.36 -44.72 1.14
C THR A 1128 15.50 -45.50 2.11
N PHE A 1129 15.95 -46.69 2.56
CA PHE A 1129 15.23 -47.51 3.53
C PHE A 1129 15.06 -46.80 4.88
N TYR A 1130 16.07 -46.07 5.35
CA TYR A 1130 16.00 -45.30 6.59
C TYR A 1130 14.95 -44.18 6.53
N LEU A 1131 14.91 -43.43 5.42
CA LEU A 1131 14.03 -42.27 5.26
C LEU A 1131 12.62 -42.64 4.77
N ASP A 1132 12.48 -43.72 4.01
CA ASP A 1132 11.20 -44.29 3.60
C ASP A 1132 11.32 -45.81 3.34
N PRO A 1133 11.04 -46.66 4.34
CA PRO A 1133 11.08 -48.12 4.16
C PRO A 1133 10.00 -48.66 3.21
N LYS A 1134 9.05 -47.82 2.75
CA LYS A 1134 8.02 -48.14 1.76
C LYS A 1134 8.23 -47.45 0.41
N SER A 1135 9.44 -46.93 0.15
CA SER A 1135 9.84 -46.41 -1.15
C SER A 1135 9.58 -47.44 -2.28
N GLU A 1136 8.97 -46.99 -3.38
CA GLU A 1136 8.74 -47.79 -4.59
C GLU A 1136 10.05 -48.25 -5.21
N SER A 1137 11.06 -47.38 -5.23
CA SER A 1137 12.38 -47.67 -5.78
C SER A 1137 13.08 -48.84 -5.09
N LEU A 1138 12.75 -49.13 -3.81
CA LEU A 1138 13.31 -50.30 -3.12
C LEU A 1138 12.85 -51.63 -3.72
N SER A 1139 11.70 -51.66 -4.42
CA SER A 1139 11.20 -52.88 -5.08
C SER A 1139 12.09 -53.37 -6.22
N ALA A 1140 13.02 -52.54 -6.69
CA ALA A 1140 14.00 -52.90 -7.72
C ALA A 1140 15.20 -53.69 -7.17
N PHE A 1141 15.31 -53.89 -5.85
CA PHE A 1141 16.42 -54.58 -5.19
C PHE A 1141 15.95 -55.81 -4.43
N ASP A 1142 16.80 -56.83 -4.35
CA ASP A 1142 16.51 -58.03 -3.58
C ASP A 1142 16.54 -57.72 -2.08
N LYS A 1143 15.65 -58.36 -1.31
CA LYS A 1143 15.56 -58.17 0.15
C LYS A 1143 16.91 -58.38 0.86
N ALA A 1144 17.70 -59.35 0.42
CA ALA A 1144 19.03 -59.62 0.97
C ALA A 1144 20.03 -58.48 0.69
N GLU A 1145 19.92 -57.79 -0.45
CA GLU A 1145 20.73 -56.61 -0.76
C GLU A 1145 20.37 -55.44 0.16
N ILE A 1146 19.07 -55.20 0.37
CA ILE A 1146 18.57 -54.16 1.28
C ILE A 1146 19.04 -54.43 2.71
N GLU A 1147 18.86 -55.65 3.21
CA GLU A 1147 19.31 -56.04 4.56
C GLU A 1147 20.82 -55.89 4.73
N ALA A 1148 21.61 -56.29 3.72
CA ALA A 1148 23.06 -56.11 3.74
C ALA A 1148 23.47 -54.63 3.74
N ALA A 1149 22.79 -53.80 2.94
CA ALA A 1149 23.02 -52.36 2.87
C ALA A 1149 22.70 -51.68 4.21
N VAL A 1150 21.53 -51.94 4.78
CA VAL A 1150 21.09 -51.38 6.08
C VAL A 1150 22.03 -51.79 7.21
N LYS A 1151 22.42 -53.07 7.26
CA LYS A 1151 23.36 -53.57 8.27
C LYS A 1151 24.74 -52.91 8.17
N ALA A 1152 25.24 -52.70 6.94
CA ALA A 1152 26.54 -52.07 6.72
C ALA A 1152 26.54 -50.57 7.07
N PHE A 1153 25.43 -49.88 6.79
CA PHE A 1153 25.33 -48.42 6.89
C PHE A 1153 24.75 -47.91 8.23
N GLY A 1154 24.06 -48.76 9.00
CA GLY A 1154 23.34 -48.34 10.21
C GLY A 1154 24.20 -47.65 11.29
N LYS A 1155 25.51 -47.89 11.33
CA LYS A 1155 26.46 -47.22 12.25
C LYS A 1155 27.10 -45.95 11.69
N SER A 1156 26.89 -45.65 10.40
CA SER A 1156 27.52 -44.54 9.67
C SER A 1156 26.49 -43.59 9.06
N ASN A 1157 25.25 -43.59 9.56
CA ASN A 1157 24.22 -42.67 9.10
C ASN A 1157 24.49 -41.26 9.67
N PRO A 1158 24.87 -40.27 8.84
CA PRO A 1158 25.24 -38.94 9.32
C PRO A 1158 24.07 -38.18 9.97
N LEU A 1159 22.83 -38.60 9.73
CA LEU A 1159 21.66 -37.98 10.34
C LEU A 1159 21.47 -38.37 11.80
N LEU A 1160 21.98 -39.53 12.21
CA LEU A 1160 21.87 -40.02 13.60
C LEU A 1160 22.91 -39.41 14.55
N GLU A 1161 23.90 -38.68 14.02
CA GLU A 1161 24.90 -37.94 14.80
C GLU A 1161 24.39 -36.55 15.24
N LEU A 1162 23.16 -36.20 14.88
CA LEU A 1162 22.53 -34.92 15.20
C LEU A 1162 22.07 -34.90 16.65
N THR A 1163 22.49 -33.88 17.42
CA THR A 1163 22.04 -33.67 18.81
C THR A 1163 21.18 -32.40 18.89
N PRO A 1164 19.89 -32.51 19.23
CA PRO A 1164 19.03 -31.33 19.34
C PRO A 1164 19.44 -30.50 20.55
N GLN A 1165 19.46 -29.18 20.37
CA GLN A 1165 19.57 -28.30 21.53
C GLN A 1165 18.25 -28.28 22.28
N VAL A 1166 18.25 -28.80 23.51
CA VAL A 1166 17.09 -28.76 24.40
C VAL A 1166 16.83 -27.31 24.79
N VAL A 1167 15.75 -26.74 24.27
CA VAL A 1167 15.25 -25.44 24.72
C VAL A 1167 14.78 -25.60 26.17
N LYS A 1168 15.39 -24.86 27.10
CA LYS A 1168 14.92 -24.82 28.50
C LYS A 1168 13.46 -24.34 28.51
N LYS A 1169 12.56 -25.13 29.10
CA LYS A 1169 11.15 -24.79 29.31
C LYS A 1169 11.04 -23.36 29.91
N GLY A 1170 10.46 -22.43 29.17
CA GLY A 1170 10.21 -21.06 29.66
C GLY A 1170 10.27 -19.92 28.63
N ALA A 1171 10.47 -20.19 27.34
CA ALA A 1171 10.62 -19.15 26.31
C ALA A 1171 9.64 -19.26 25.13
N ILE A 1172 8.48 -19.92 25.32
CA ILE A 1172 7.36 -19.90 24.36
C ILE A 1172 6.28 -19.01 24.95
#